data_AF-A0A0W0VYW6-F1
#
_entry.id   AF-A0A0W0VYW6-F1
#
_cell.length_a   1.000
_cell.length_b   1.000
_cell.length_c   1.000
_cell.angle_alpha   90.00
_cell.angle_beta   90.00
_cell.angle_gamma   90.00
#
_symmetry.space_group_name_H-M   'P 1'
#
loop_
_entity.id
_entity.type
_entity.pdbx_description
1 polymer ?
#
loop_
_entity_poly.entity_id
_entity_poly.type
_entity_poly.pdbx_seq_one_letter_code
_entity_poly.pdbx_strand_id
1 'polypeptide(L)'
;MNDFITIIKNTEVASSEQGVRVTNRYTHITGEELLERLRTIQLGEKDGSHFLRTGLKIAEDGRCMSRSDSNLESLARVLIIDCDKRINQDGQEIEGAVDPLFVHHALKKLNIGHIIYGSYSHYAGGKGNRYRIILATENPYNKEQLAATAEALVSLINHNLDEELLAYAQENSVFAQAWYYPRRPSKSNVQSLHFEYLTGNPISVYEAEKLPQDNHMRPERYSLGDTLSAIKAFNEQYSLSQLLIQYGYKRKFVKNGEERWLSPDSTSGIAGIVVRGNRFFSHHNNGVNDGYWHDAFDFMKVHEMLSEHDAVKRASQLTVAPDGNTIDEHNKKLRSSLKINSKPQPLPESRPPVLPFLPDMLPEAIRDYVFDVAERQQSLPDFVAVTAIVGLSGLLGRKASICPKQFDSWCVVPNQWGTIIGRPSAMKSPSMKEALRPLWEFEKQAAQEYKEAQQNHKEECVLLELEAADAKSKAKEALKKNNRDAARDALRIVDNIIPPVRHRLIVNDPSVEKLGELLNENPNGLVFVRDELSGWLANLNREEYQSDRAFYLECFDGNGRYVYDRIGRGTIEIESCTLSIIGGIQPSKISLLVRDATRGIVDDGLIQRFQLAIWPDDIGSWQWIDRVPNQEAKMKYNRVFESLHNLDFMGVDAEPCQFRFTSEAQELFIQWMKKIQDIARNPEIHPVLESHILKMPQTIAGLALLFEIIDGGCDAVGVTATIRALSWSDYLVSHAKRLYSIATNYSLDSAKLILDRKKKLPNPFSVRDIQRKGWSGLDSVKLINEALAWLIDYGYLCRETISSEDTNGRPKVAYHWND
;
A
#
# COMPACT_ATOMS: atom_id res chain seq x y z
N MET A 1 -21.44 16.26 25.75
CA MET A 1 -20.08 16.85 25.70
C MET A 1 -19.12 15.74 26.07
N ASN A 2 -18.80 14.84 25.13
CA ASN A 2 -18.34 13.50 25.50
C ASN A 2 -17.12 13.00 24.70
N ASP A 3 -16.41 13.86 23.96
CA ASP A 3 -15.18 13.45 23.27
C ASP A 3 -13.92 13.82 24.07
N PHE A 4 -12.81 13.15 23.75
CA PHE A 4 -11.53 13.33 24.44
C PHE A 4 -11.09 14.79 24.48
N ILE A 5 -11.13 15.47 23.34
CA ILE A 5 -10.62 16.84 23.22
C ILE A 5 -11.42 17.83 24.07
N THR A 6 -12.75 17.69 24.13
CA THR A 6 -13.59 18.54 24.98
C THR A 6 -13.26 18.34 26.46
N ILE A 7 -13.05 17.09 26.89
CA ILE A 7 -12.75 16.80 28.31
C ILE A 7 -11.36 17.32 28.69
N ILE A 8 -10.34 17.08 27.86
CA ILE A 8 -8.99 17.59 28.12
C ILE A 8 -8.99 19.11 28.22
N LYS A 9 -9.57 19.81 27.24
CA LYS A 9 -9.59 21.29 27.22
C LYS A 9 -10.25 21.91 28.46
N ASN A 10 -11.27 21.25 29.01
CA ASN A 10 -12.00 21.71 30.19
C ASN A 10 -11.42 21.18 31.52
N THR A 11 -10.30 20.48 31.50
CA THR A 11 -9.63 20.00 32.71
C THR A 11 -8.58 21.02 33.17
N GLU A 12 -8.37 21.10 34.48
CA GLU A 12 -7.32 21.90 35.09
C GLU A 12 -6.29 20.96 35.75
N VAL A 13 -5.00 21.27 35.61
CA VAL A 13 -3.91 20.49 36.21
C VAL A 13 -2.90 21.39 36.90
N ALA A 14 -2.25 20.90 37.95
CA ALA A 14 -1.11 21.58 38.54
C ALA A 14 0.15 21.36 37.69
N SER A 15 0.85 22.44 37.34
CA SER A 15 2.07 22.47 36.53
C SER A 15 3.18 23.25 37.23
N SER A 16 4.44 22.86 37.00
CA SER A 16 5.63 23.54 37.51
C SER A 16 6.69 23.61 36.41
N GLU A 17 7.41 24.73 36.32
CA GLU A 17 8.58 24.90 35.46
C GLU A 17 9.88 24.39 36.10
N GLN A 18 9.84 24.07 37.39
CA GLN A 18 11.02 23.68 38.18
C GLN A 18 11.16 22.16 38.23
N GLY A 19 12.33 21.69 38.69
CA GLY A 19 12.57 20.27 38.87
C GLY A 19 11.62 19.60 39.87
N VAL A 20 11.46 18.28 39.77
CA VAL A 20 10.46 17.50 40.55
C VAL A 20 10.71 17.54 42.07
N ARG A 21 11.92 17.90 42.47
CA ARG A 21 12.31 18.08 43.88
C ARG A 21 11.80 19.39 44.49
N VAL A 22 11.41 20.35 43.66
CA VAL A 22 10.90 21.67 44.08
C VAL A 22 9.38 21.60 44.14
N THR A 23 8.83 21.11 45.25
CA THR A 23 7.40 20.79 45.35
C THR A 23 6.50 21.98 45.70
N ASN A 24 7.06 23.16 45.97
CA ASN A 24 6.34 24.36 46.48
C ASN A 24 6.12 25.44 45.42
N ARG A 25 6.30 25.14 44.13
CA ARG A 25 6.19 26.10 43.02
C ARG A 25 5.30 25.58 41.89
N TYR A 26 4.07 25.21 42.23
CA TYR A 26 3.05 24.85 41.25
C TYR A 26 2.11 26.01 40.97
N THR A 27 1.56 26.03 39.77
CA THR A 27 0.42 26.83 39.36
C THR A 27 -0.60 25.93 38.67
N HIS A 28 -1.88 26.26 38.77
CA HIS A 28 -2.89 25.62 37.93
C HIS A 28 -2.80 26.16 36.51
N ILE A 29 -2.88 25.25 35.54
CA ILE A 29 -2.95 25.60 34.11
C ILE A 29 -4.19 24.96 33.49
N THR A 30 -4.68 25.59 32.44
CA THR A 30 -5.82 25.07 31.67
C THR A 30 -5.42 23.86 30.83
N GLY A 31 -6.42 23.06 30.44
CA GLY A 31 -6.22 21.94 29.54
C GLY A 31 -5.70 22.35 28.15
N GLU A 32 -6.07 23.54 27.67
CA GLU A 32 -5.51 24.09 26.42
C GLU A 32 -4.01 24.36 26.54
N GLU A 33 -3.58 24.94 27.66
CA GLU A 33 -2.16 25.17 27.94
C GLU A 33 -1.40 23.84 28.12
N LEU A 34 -2.00 22.86 28.78
CA LEU A 34 -1.45 21.51 28.89
C LEU A 34 -1.19 20.89 27.50
N LEU A 35 -2.17 20.95 26.59
CA LEU A 35 -2.05 20.42 25.23
C LEU A 35 -0.91 21.06 24.45
N GLU A 36 -0.76 22.38 24.53
CA GLU A 36 0.31 23.09 23.82
C GLU A 36 1.70 22.68 24.33
N ARG A 37 1.83 22.52 25.64
CA ARG A 37 3.07 22.07 26.28
C ARG A 37 3.38 20.59 25.96
N LEU A 38 2.37 19.75 25.73
CA LEU A 38 2.55 18.35 25.31
C LEU A 38 2.99 18.19 23.85
N ARG A 39 2.69 19.17 22.98
CA ARG A 39 3.15 19.19 21.58
C ARG A 39 4.55 19.75 21.41
N THR A 40 5.01 20.52 22.39
CA THR A 40 6.28 21.25 22.33
C THR A 40 7.39 20.49 23.05
N ILE A 41 8.40 20.03 22.31
CA ILE A 41 9.58 19.39 22.89
C ILE A 41 10.57 20.44 23.39
N GLN A 42 10.82 20.46 24.70
CA GLN A 42 11.83 21.33 25.30
C GLN A 42 13.23 20.71 25.24
N LEU A 43 14.26 21.53 25.02
CA LEU A 43 15.66 21.08 25.13
C LEU A 43 16.19 21.34 26.55
N GLY A 44 16.91 20.39 27.14
CA GLY A 44 17.55 20.59 28.44
C GLY A 44 17.90 19.30 29.19
N GLU A 45 18.23 19.43 30.48
CA GLU A 45 18.48 18.31 31.39
C GLU A 45 17.19 17.60 31.81
N LYS A 46 17.29 16.38 32.37
CA LYS A 46 16.13 15.57 32.75
C LYS A 46 15.22 16.26 33.79
N ASP A 47 15.82 16.98 34.74
CA ASP A 47 15.07 17.66 35.80
C ASP A 47 14.55 19.01 35.29
N GLY A 48 13.25 19.11 35.07
CA GLY A 48 12.63 20.29 34.51
C GLY A 48 11.11 20.26 34.63
N SER A 49 10.46 21.02 33.74
CA SER A 49 9.01 21.22 33.79
C SER A 49 8.20 19.93 33.78
N HIS A 50 7.18 19.88 34.63
CA HIS A 50 6.33 18.72 34.84
C HIS A 50 4.95 19.14 35.33
N PHE A 51 4.00 18.21 35.27
CA PHE A 51 2.61 18.41 35.66
C PHE A 51 2.08 17.22 36.46
N LEU A 52 0.94 17.42 37.12
CA LEU A 52 0.19 16.39 37.83
C LEU A 52 -1.10 16.06 37.05
N ARG A 53 -1.71 14.92 37.39
CA ARG A 53 -2.99 14.48 36.77
C ARG A 53 -4.20 15.35 37.13
N THR A 54 -4.07 16.19 38.17
CA THR A 54 -5.13 17.07 38.69
C THR A 54 -4.50 18.29 39.39
N GLY A 55 -5.32 19.21 39.88
CA GLY A 55 -4.92 20.39 40.63
C GLY A 55 -4.39 20.06 42.04
N LEU A 56 -3.69 21.03 42.62
CA LEU A 56 -3.35 21.08 44.05
C LEU A 56 -4.29 22.03 44.78
N LYS A 57 -4.65 21.72 46.02
CA LYS A 57 -5.39 22.63 46.90
C LYS A 57 -4.62 23.95 47.05
N ILE A 58 -5.36 25.03 47.20
CA ILE A 58 -4.81 26.36 47.40
C ILE A 58 -4.72 26.65 48.90
N ALA A 59 -3.55 27.06 49.38
CA ALA A 59 -3.35 27.50 50.76
C ALA A 59 -3.98 28.88 51.00
N GLU A 60 -4.11 29.29 52.26
CA GLU A 60 -4.69 30.59 52.63
C GLU A 60 -3.96 31.80 52.01
N ASP A 61 -2.69 31.65 51.63
CA ASP A 61 -1.88 32.67 50.96
C ASP A 61 -2.10 32.74 49.43
N GLY A 62 -3.04 31.97 48.89
CA GLY A 62 -3.39 31.94 47.47
C GLY A 62 -2.44 31.12 46.59
N ARG A 63 -1.49 30.37 47.17
CA ARG A 63 -0.55 29.52 46.42
C ARG A 63 -0.97 28.05 46.44
N CYS A 64 -0.60 27.32 45.40
CA CYS A 64 -0.74 25.86 45.37
C CYS A 64 0.07 25.24 46.52
N MET A 65 -0.55 24.32 47.26
CA MET A 65 0.12 23.52 48.29
C MET A 65 1.22 22.62 47.71
N SER A 66 2.07 22.04 48.56
CA SER A 66 3.14 21.16 48.10
C SER A 66 2.62 19.83 47.57
N ARG A 67 3.29 19.25 46.57
CA ARG A 67 2.95 17.93 46.00
C ARG A 67 2.95 16.83 47.07
N SER A 68 1.77 16.34 47.41
CA SER A 68 1.52 15.13 48.22
C SER A 68 0.08 14.69 48.04
N ASP A 69 -0.23 13.40 48.18
CA ASP A 69 -1.59 12.87 47.97
C ASP A 69 -2.67 13.61 48.77
N SER A 70 -2.35 14.10 49.98
CA SER A 70 -3.29 14.86 50.83
C SER A 70 -3.62 16.26 50.30
N ASN A 71 -2.73 16.83 49.50
CA ASN A 71 -2.80 18.20 48.99
C ASN A 71 -3.35 18.26 47.56
N LEU A 72 -3.49 17.14 46.86
CA LEU A 72 -4.14 17.09 45.55
C LEU A 72 -5.66 17.27 45.69
N GLU A 73 -6.29 17.75 44.61
CA GLU A 73 -7.73 17.62 44.44
C GLU A 73 -8.11 16.14 44.45
N SER A 74 -9.27 15.82 45.02
CA SER A 74 -9.69 14.42 45.26
C SER A 74 -10.06 13.67 43.98
N LEU A 75 -10.27 14.38 42.88
CA LEU A 75 -10.69 13.83 41.60
C LEU A 75 -9.76 14.28 40.47
N ALA A 76 -9.52 13.38 39.53
CA ALA A 76 -8.77 13.64 38.30
C ALA A 76 -9.60 13.25 37.07
N ARG A 77 -9.35 13.90 35.93
CA ARG A 77 -9.93 13.50 34.63
C ARG A 77 -8.88 13.03 33.61
N VAL A 78 -7.61 13.36 33.83
CA VAL A 78 -6.50 12.93 32.98
C VAL A 78 -5.93 11.63 33.53
N LEU A 79 -5.83 10.61 32.68
CA LEU A 79 -5.07 9.39 32.97
C LEU A 79 -3.76 9.43 32.19
N ILE A 80 -2.67 9.04 32.85
CA ILE A 80 -1.34 8.95 32.25
C ILE A 80 -0.83 7.53 32.43
N ILE A 81 -0.42 6.92 31.32
CA ILE A 81 0.26 5.61 31.31
C ILE A 81 1.72 5.84 30.93
N ASP A 82 2.63 5.48 31.83
CA ASP A 82 4.07 5.41 31.59
C ASP A 82 4.39 4.07 30.92
N CYS A 83 5.01 4.15 29.74
CA CYS A 83 5.35 3.02 28.91
C CYS A 83 6.87 2.85 28.89
N ASP A 84 7.35 1.90 29.69
CA ASP A 84 8.77 1.77 30.01
C ASP A 84 9.39 0.44 29.54
N LYS A 85 8.61 -0.64 29.63
CA LYS A 85 9.04 -2.00 29.31
C LYS A 85 7.95 -2.70 28.50
N ARG A 86 8.31 -3.83 27.90
CA ARG A 86 7.39 -4.73 27.22
C ARG A 86 7.55 -6.14 27.76
N ILE A 87 6.52 -6.95 27.61
CA ILE A 87 6.51 -8.37 27.94
C ILE A 87 6.66 -9.13 26.63
N ASN A 88 7.71 -9.94 26.52
CA ASN A 88 7.93 -10.77 25.33
C ASN A 88 7.01 -12.01 25.33
N GLN A 89 7.08 -12.80 24.27
CA GLN A 89 6.27 -14.02 24.12
C GLN A 89 6.54 -15.08 25.20
N ASP A 90 7.71 -15.00 25.85
CA ASP A 90 8.11 -15.86 26.97
C ASP A 90 7.67 -15.31 28.34
N GLY A 91 6.91 -14.21 28.37
CA GLY A 91 6.39 -13.59 29.61
C GLY A 91 7.45 -12.81 30.40
N GLN A 92 8.61 -12.54 29.81
CA GLN A 92 9.69 -11.79 30.45
C GLN A 92 9.57 -10.30 30.15
N GLU A 93 9.76 -9.47 31.18
CA GLU A 93 9.89 -8.02 31.02
C GLU A 93 11.23 -7.66 30.37
N ILE A 94 11.16 -6.94 29.26
CA ILE A 94 12.31 -6.40 28.54
C ILE A 94 12.28 -4.88 28.60
N GLU A 95 13.44 -4.29 28.85
CA GLU A 95 13.67 -2.85 28.77
C GLU A 95 13.30 -2.29 27.37
N GLY A 96 12.50 -1.22 27.36
CA GLY A 96 11.95 -0.60 26.16
C GLY A 96 10.52 -1.09 25.89
N ALA A 97 9.58 -0.16 25.88
CA ALA A 97 8.17 -0.44 25.58
C ALA A 97 7.95 -0.89 24.13
N VAL A 98 6.77 -1.45 23.88
CA VAL A 98 6.27 -1.80 22.54
C VAL A 98 6.35 -0.58 21.62
N ASP A 99 6.54 -0.77 20.32
CA ASP A 99 6.56 0.34 19.36
C ASP A 99 5.34 1.26 19.54
N PRO A 100 5.54 2.56 19.78
CA PRO A 100 4.45 3.50 20.02
C PRO A 100 3.47 3.62 18.84
N LEU A 101 3.88 3.29 17.61
CA LEU A 101 2.99 3.26 16.46
C LEU A 101 1.95 2.13 16.57
N PHE A 102 2.34 0.96 17.08
CA PHE A 102 1.40 -0.14 17.30
C PHE A 102 0.40 0.19 18.40
N VAL A 103 0.86 0.83 19.48
CA VAL A 103 -0.02 1.30 20.55
C VAL A 103 -0.96 2.41 20.04
N HIS A 104 -0.48 3.33 19.20
CA HIS A 104 -1.32 4.33 18.53
C HIS A 104 -2.43 3.68 17.68
N HIS A 105 -2.09 2.68 16.87
CA HIS A 105 -3.07 1.96 16.05
C HIS A 105 -4.08 1.16 16.87
N ALA A 106 -3.63 0.50 17.94
CA ALA A 106 -4.52 -0.24 18.85
C ALA A 106 -5.56 0.69 19.49
N LEU A 107 -5.13 1.83 20.03
CA LEU A 107 -6.04 2.83 20.61
C LEU A 107 -6.97 3.46 19.56
N LYS A 108 -6.47 3.72 18.35
CA LYS A 108 -7.28 4.27 17.24
C LYS A 108 -8.35 3.28 16.76
N LYS A 109 -8.03 1.98 16.68
CA LYS A 109 -8.98 0.90 16.35
C LYS A 109 -10.12 0.82 17.36
N LEU A 110 -9.82 1.06 18.64
CA LEU A 110 -10.81 1.14 19.72
C LEU A 110 -11.56 2.48 19.77
N ASN A 111 -11.24 3.40 18.86
CA ASN A 111 -11.75 4.77 18.85
C ASN A 111 -11.53 5.51 20.18
N ILE A 112 -10.39 5.31 20.83
CA ILE A 112 -10.02 5.97 22.10
C ILE A 112 -9.16 7.18 21.80
N GLY A 113 -9.58 8.35 22.29
CA GLY A 113 -8.82 9.58 22.13
C GLY A 113 -7.58 9.61 23.01
N HIS A 114 -6.43 9.99 22.44
CA HIS A 114 -5.14 9.90 23.14
C HIS A 114 -4.06 10.81 22.55
N ILE A 115 -3.02 11.08 23.35
CA ILE A 115 -1.76 11.71 22.94
C ILE A 115 -0.60 10.85 23.43
N ILE A 116 0.34 10.52 22.55
CA ILE A 116 1.55 9.76 22.86
C ILE A 116 2.75 10.67 22.65
N TYR A 117 3.63 10.79 23.64
CA TYR A 117 4.88 11.55 23.49
C TYR A 117 6.08 10.87 24.14
N GLY A 118 7.26 11.06 23.56
CA GLY A 118 8.51 10.50 24.08
C GLY A 118 8.95 11.10 25.41
N SER A 119 9.40 10.26 26.33
CA SER A 119 10.02 10.72 27.58
C SER A 119 11.49 11.13 27.35
N TYR A 120 12.09 11.84 28.31
CA TYR A 120 13.52 12.18 28.25
C TYR A 120 14.41 10.95 27.98
N SER A 121 14.06 9.80 28.58
CA SER A 121 14.82 8.57 28.45
C SER A 121 14.74 7.96 27.05
N HIS A 122 13.67 8.20 26.29
CA HIS A 122 13.60 7.79 24.88
C HIS A 122 14.63 8.54 24.05
N TYR A 123 14.73 9.85 24.23
CA TYR A 123 15.69 10.66 23.49
C TYR A 123 17.12 10.52 24.01
N ALA A 124 17.34 10.19 25.28
CA ALA A 124 18.67 9.92 25.82
C ALA A 124 19.32 8.64 25.24
N GLY A 125 18.51 7.70 24.73
CA GLY A 125 18.96 6.45 24.15
C GLY A 125 19.40 5.40 25.19
N GLY A 126 19.57 4.16 24.74
CA GLY A 126 20.14 3.05 25.53
C GLY A 126 19.15 2.14 26.26
N LYS A 127 17.86 2.50 26.36
CA LYS A 127 16.82 1.70 27.03
C LYS A 127 15.55 1.45 26.20
N GLY A 128 15.67 1.54 24.86
CA GLY A 128 14.57 1.34 23.91
C GLY A 128 13.51 2.47 23.95
N ASN A 129 12.30 2.14 23.49
CA ASN A 129 11.17 3.08 23.48
C ASN A 129 10.69 3.40 24.90
N ARG A 130 10.50 4.69 25.19
CA ARG A 130 10.03 5.18 26.50
C ARG A 130 9.08 6.35 26.26
N TYR A 131 7.79 6.18 26.49
CA TYR A 131 6.81 7.20 26.15
C TYR A 131 5.66 7.23 27.15
N ARG A 132 4.81 8.24 27.03
CA ARG A 132 3.62 8.38 27.86
C ARG A 132 2.40 8.47 26.99
N ILE A 133 1.31 7.89 27.46
CA ILE A 133 -0.02 7.99 26.85
C ILE A 133 -0.88 8.87 27.75
N ILE A 134 -1.41 9.95 27.20
CA ILE A 134 -2.35 10.85 27.87
C ILE A 134 -3.75 10.54 27.38
N LEU A 135 -4.65 10.25 28.31
CA LEU A 135 -6.05 9.91 28.05
C LEU A 135 -6.98 10.76 28.91
N ALA A 136 -8.23 10.90 28.47
CA ALA A 136 -9.31 11.53 29.21
C ALA A 136 -10.31 10.48 29.70
N THR A 137 -10.82 10.66 30.90
CA THR A 137 -11.84 9.77 31.49
C THR A 137 -13.24 10.36 31.36
N GLU A 138 -14.22 9.49 31.09
CA GLU A 138 -15.65 9.86 30.96
C GLU A 138 -16.13 10.56 32.24
N ASN A 139 -15.87 9.92 33.39
CA ASN A 139 -16.19 10.42 34.72
C ASN A 139 -14.88 10.72 35.48
N PRO A 140 -14.85 11.72 36.39
CA PRO A 140 -13.69 11.92 37.25
C PRO A 140 -13.45 10.69 38.14
N TYR A 141 -12.18 10.40 38.42
CA TYR A 141 -11.77 9.26 39.25
C TYR A 141 -10.95 9.71 40.46
N ASN A 142 -11.04 8.94 41.55
CA ASN A 142 -10.29 9.16 42.80
C ASN A 142 -9.03 8.29 42.88
N LYS A 143 -8.29 8.39 44.00
CA LYS A 143 -7.07 7.62 44.23
C LYS A 143 -7.31 6.11 44.26
N GLU A 144 -8.43 5.68 44.82
CA GLU A 144 -8.78 4.26 44.97
C GLU A 144 -9.08 3.58 43.63
N GLN A 145 -9.56 4.35 42.65
CA GLN A 145 -9.91 3.88 41.30
C GLN A 145 -8.72 3.92 40.31
N LEU A 146 -7.62 4.60 40.65
CA LEU A 146 -6.51 4.83 39.72
C LEU A 146 -5.87 3.53 39.23
N ALA A 147 -5.41 2.69 40.15
CA ALA A 147 -4.70 1.46 39.77
C ALA A 147 -5.60 0.56 38.92
N ALA A 148 -6.85 0.40 39.32
CA ALA A 148 -7.82 -0.41 38.59
C ALA A 148 -8.07 0.11 37.16
N THR A 149 -8.20 1.44 37.01
CA THR A 149 -8.44 2.07 35.72
C THR A 149 -7.22 1.98 34.81
N ALA A 150 -6.01 2.16 35.36
CA ALA A 150 -4.76 2.05 34.59
C ALA A 150 -4.51 0.60 34.14
N GLU A 151 -4.72 -0.39 35.01
CA GLU A 151 -4.58 -1.81 34.68
C GLU A 151 -5.58 -2.23 33.59
N ALA A 152 -6.85 -1.84 33.73
CA ALA A 152 -7.88 -2.15 32.74
C ALA A 152 -7.52 -1.59 31.35
N LEU A 153 -6.96 -0.38 31.28
CA LEU A 153 -6.52 0.20 30.02
C LEU A 153 -5.31 -0.52 29.43
N VAL A 154 -4.29 -0.85 30.23
CA VAL A 154 -3.11 -1.59 29.77
C VAL A 154 -3.54 -2.97 29.25
N SER A 155 -4.44 -3.65 29.96
CA SER A 155 -5.04 -4.91 29.52
C SER A 155 -5.78 -4.72 28.18
N LEU A 156 -6.63 -3.70 28.05
CA LEU A 156 -7.35 -3.40 26.81
C LEU A 156 -6.42 -3.13 25.60
N ILE A 157 -5.34 -2.38 25.82
CA ILE A 157 -4.30 -2.15 24.80
C ILE A 157 -3.67 -3.49 24.41
N ASN A 158 -3.27 -4.30 25.39
CA ASN A 158 -2.62 -5.59 25.18
C ASN A 158 -3.49 -6.60 24.42
N HIS A 159 -4.82 -6.58 24.61
CA HIS A 159 -5.75 -7.39 23.81
C HIS A 159 -5.76 -7.02 22.31
N ASN A 160 -5.21 -5.86 21.96
CA ASN A 160 -5.15 -5.34 20.59
C ASN A 160 -3.70 -5.24 20.07
N LEU A 161 -2.75 -5.94 20.71
CA LEU A 161 -1.36 -6.09 20.26
C LEU A 161 -1.10 -7.55 19.87
N ASP A 162 -0.40 -7.75 18.74
CA ASP A 162 -0.28 -9.08 18.11
C ASP A 162 0.94 -9.90 18.57
N GLU A 163 2.04 -9.27 19.02
CA GLU A 163 3.33 -9.97 19.24
C GLU A 163 3.98 -9.72 20.62
N GLU A 164 4.06 -8.48 21.08
CA GLU A 164 4.65 -8.06 22.35
C GLU A 164 3.62 -7.24 23.16
N LEU A 165 3.59 -7.41 24.48
CA LEU A 165 2.62 -6.72 25.34
C LEU A 165 3.27 -5.55 26.07
N LEU A 166 2.50 -4.52 26.37
CA LEU A 166 2.92 -3.42 27.22
C LEU A 166 3.00 -3.92 28.68
N ALA A 167 4.15 -3.73 29.33
CA ALA A 167 4.31 -4.00 30.75
C ALA A 167 3.75 -2.84 31.59
N TYR A 168 3.12 -3.12 32.73
CA TYR A 168 2.65 -2.08 33.63
C TYR A 168 3.81 -1.47 34.43
N ALA A 169 3.88 -0.15 34.51
CA ALA A 169 4.81 0.58 35.36
C ALA A 169 4.17 0.90 36.71
N GLN A 170 4.91 0.75 37.81
CA GLN A 170 4.41 1.00 39.16
C GLN A 170 3.94 2.46 39.33
N GLU A 171 4.62 3.39 38.66
CA GLU A 171 4.33 4.83 38.62
C GLU A 171 2.90 5.13 38.15
N ASN A 172 2.29 4.25 37.35
CA ASN A 172 0.91 4.38 36.88
C ASN A 172 -0.10 4.38 38.04
N SER A 173 0.23 3.70 39.15
CA SER A 173 -0.62 3.58 40.35
C SER A 173 -0.44 4.72 41.38
N VAL A 174 0.50 5.65 41.15
CA VAL A 174 0.83 6.70 42.12
C VAL A 174 0.08 7.99 41.83
N PHE A 175 -0.91 8.35 42.66
CA PHE A 175 -1.81 9.48 42.40
C PHE A 175 -1.06 10.84 42.33
N ALA A 176 -0.18 11.15 43.28
CA ALA A 176 0.67 12.34 43.23
C ALA A 176 1.93 12.23 42.33
N GLN A 177 1.97 11.30 41.37
CA GLN A 177 3.08 11.18 40.43
C GLN A 177 3.23 12.45 39.59
N ALA A 178 4.46 12.94 39.47
CA ALA A 178 4.79 14.04 38.58
C ALA A 178 5.22 13.51 37.21
N TRP A 179 4.63 14.08 36.16
CA TRP A 179 4.84 13.70 34.78
C TRP A 179 5.59 14.82 34.05
N TYR A 180 6.79 14.53 33.57
CA TYR A 180 7.57 15.52 32.82
C TYR A 180 6.91 15.84 31.48
N TYR A 181 6.98 17.09 31.05
CA TYR A 181 6.66 17.46 29.67
C TYR A 181 7.65 16.82 28.67
N PRO A 182 7.30 16.73 27.37
CA PRO A 182 8.23 16.26 26.35
C PRO A 182 9.54 17.05 26.40
N ARG A 183 10.64 16.34 26.63
CA ARG A 183 11.96 16.95 26.81
C ARG A 183 13.05 16.10 26.21
N ARG A 184 13.99 16.73 25.50
CA ARG A 184 15.08 16.06 24.81
C ARG A 184 16.45 16.59 25.26
N PRO A 185 17.47 15.73 25.50
CA PRO A 185 18.84 16.18 25.72
C PRO A 185 19.36 16.96 24.50
N SER A 186 20.11 18.04 24.72
CA SER A 186 20.58 18.93 23.64
C SER A 186 21.45 18.24 22.57
N LYS A 187 22.01 17.06 22.86
CA LYS A 187 22.87 16.27 21.96
C LYS A 187 22.15 15.08 21.31
N SER A 188 20.85 14.92 21.52
CA SER A 188 20.10 13.77 20.99
C SER A 188 19.71 13.96 19.53
N ASN A 189 19.96 12.93 18.71
CA ASN A 189 19.55 12.85 17.30
C ASN A 189 18.33 11.94 17.09
N VAL A 190 17.66 11.50 18.16
CA VAL A 190 16.46 10.65 18.07
C VAL A 190 15.29 11.49 17.55
N GLN A 191 14.54 10.93 16.59
CA GLN A 191 13.37 11.59 15.99
C GLN A 191 12.32 11.91 17.06
N SER A 192 11.61 13.03 16.89
CA SER A 192 10.53 13.43 17.78
C SER A 192 9.39 12.41 17.74
N LEU A 193 9.18 11.71 18.85
CA LEU A 193 8.00 10.86 19.05
C LEU A 193 6.82 11.69 19.55
N HIS A 194 5.81 11.86 18.68
CA HIS A 194 4.52 12.45 19.02
C HIS A 194 3.41 11.87 18.11
N PHE A 195 2.36 11.31 18.71
CA PHE A 195 1.15 10.88 18.02
C PHE A 195 -0.08 11.44 18.74
N GLU A 196 -1.12 11.82 18.00
CA GLU A 196 -2.37 12.26 18.59
C GLU A 196 -3.58 11.73 17.80
N TYR A 197 -4.65 11.39 18.52
CA TYR A 197 -5.96 11.11 17.96
C TYR A 197 -7.00 11.80 18.85
N LEU A 198 -7.34 13.04 18.51
CA LEU A 198 -8.09 13.93 19.40
C LEU A 198 -9.61 13.76 19.31
N THR A 199 -10.11 13.18 18.20
CA THR A 199 -11.53 13.00 17.94
C THR A 199 -12.09 11.70 18.53
N GLY A 200 -11.26 10.93 19.24
CA GLY A 200 -11.68 9.68 19.86
C GLY A 200 -12.46 9.88 21.17
N ASN A 201 -13.00 8.78 21.66
CA ASN A 201 -13.78 8.72 22.90
C ASN A 201 -12.87 8.74 24.14
N PRO A 202 -13.33 9.32 25.27
CA PRO A 202 -12.71 9.11 26.57
C PRO A 202 -12.85 7.65 27.03
N ILE A 203 -12.07 7.28 28.05
CA ILE A 203 -12.09 5.94 28.65
C ILE A 203 -13.00 5.89 29.88
N SER A 204 -13.56 4.71 30.16
CA SER A 204 -14.36 4.47 31.37
C SER A 204 -13.47 4.32 32.62
N VAL A 205 -14.03 4.65 33.78
CA VAL A 205 -13.38 4.50 35.10
C VAL A 205 -13.77 3.17 35.71
N TYR A 206 -12.80 2.46 36.30
CA TYR A 206 -13.01 1.14 36.88
C TYR A 206 -12.87 1.16 38.40
N GLU A 207 -13.75 0.42 39.07
CA GLU A 207 -13.62 0.08 40.49
C GLU A 207 -12.70 -1.13 40.65
N ALA A 208 -11.97 -1.20 41.76
CA ALA A 208 -11.06 -2.31 42.04
C ALA A 208 -11.77 -3.68 42.07
N GLU A 209 -13.04 -3.73 42.49
CA GLU A 209 -13.85 -4.96 42.48
C GLU A 209 -14.31 -5.39 41.08
N LYS A 210 -14.21 -4.51 40.08
CA LYS A 210 -14.71 -4.70 38.71
C LYS A 210 -13.60 -4.82 37.67
N LEU A 211 -12.36 -5.02 38.11
CA LEU A 211 -11.26 -5.31 37.20
C LEU A 211 -11.60 -6.56 36.35
N PRO A 212 -11.37 -6.54 35.02
CA PRO A 212 -11.57 -7.71 34.16
C PRO A 212 -10.69 -8.88 34.62
N GLN A 213 -11.18 -10.12 34.49
CA GLN A 213 -10.54 -11.34 35.04
C GLN A 213 -9.08 -11.55 34.57
N ASP A 214 -8.64 -10.91 33.49
CA ASP A 214 -7.33 -11.12 32.89
C ASP A 214 -6.33 -10.01 33.24
N ASN A 215 -5.62 -10.18 34.37
CA ASN A 215 -4.56 -9.27 34.77
C ASN A 215 -3.13 -9.75 34.42
N HIS A 216 -2.96 -10.95 33.84
CA HIS A 216 -1.66 -11.40 33.30
C HIS A 216 -1.74 -12.28 32.04
N MET A 217 -2.89 -12.41 31.38
CA MET A 217 -2.97 -13.33 30.25
C MET A 217 -2.25 -12.78 29.02
N ARG A 218 -1.23 -13.53 28.59
CA ARG A 218 -0.81 -13.64 27.18
C ARG A 218 -2.07 -13.70 26.31
N PRO A 219 -2.04 -13.17 25.07
CA PRO A 219 -3.20 -13.21 24.17
C PRO A 219 -3.77 -14.62 24.21
N GLU A 220 -5.08 -14.73 24.45
CA GLU A 220 -5.79 -15.99 24.26
C GLU A 220 -5.30 -16.54 22.92
N ARG A 221 -4.47 -17.58 22.96
CA ARG A 221 -4.31 -18.43 21.80
C ARG A 221 -5.72 -18.91 21.59
N TYR A 222 -6.39 -18.39 20.56
CA TYR A 222 -7.72 -18.77 20.11
C TYR A 222 -8.03 -20.18 20.62
N SER A 223 -8.66 -20.23 21.79
CA SER A 223 -9.31 -21.44 22.23
C SER A 223 -10.43 -21.53 21.22
N LEU A 224 -10.42 -22.57 20.38
CA LEU A 224 -11.58 -22.92 19.56
C LEU A 224 -12.81 -22.62 20.42
N GLY A 225 -13.73 -21.80 19.92
CA GLY A 225 -14.77 -21.09 20.69
C GLY A 225 -15.72 -21.94 21.54
N ASP A 226 -15.43 -23.23 21.71
CA ASP A 226 -16.18 -24.24 22.43
C ASP A 226 -15.41 -24.88 23.61
N THR A 227 -14.11 -24.58 23.88
CA THR A 227 -13.41 -25.14 25.06
C THR A 227 -13.54 -24.27 26.33
N LEU A 228 -13.82 -24.89 27.48
CA LEU A 228 -13.94 -24.18 28.75
C LEU A 228 -12.56 -23.77 29.29
N SER A 229 -12.42 -22.51 29.71
CA SER A 229 -11.19 -22.02 30.35
C SER A 229 -11.03 -22.61 31.75
N ALA A 230 -9.98 -23.41 31.93
CA ALA A 230 -9.64 -24.02 33.22
C ALA A 230 -9.34 -22.98 34.30
N ILE A 231 -8.69 -21.86 33.93
CA ILE A 231 -8.36 -20.77 34.85
C ILE A 231 -9.64 -20.08 35.32
N LYS A 232 -10.52 -19.71 34.37
CA LYS A 232 -11.79 -19.03 34.68
C LYS A 232 -12.66 -19.88 35.60
N ALA A 233 -12.88 -21.14 35.24
CA ALA A 233 -13.70 -22.03 36.04
C ALA A 233 -13.09 -22.33 37.42
N PHE A 234 -11.77 -22.36 37.53
CA PHE A 234 -11.08 -22.45 38.82
C PHE A 234 -11.39 -21.25 39.70
N ASN A 235 -11.24 -20.04 39.17
CA ASN A 235 -11.55 -18.82 39.90
C ASN A 235 -13.04 -18.66 40.28
N GLU A 236 -13.95 -19.28 39.51
CA GLU A 236 -15.39 -19.29 39.80
C GLU A 236 -15.78 -20.32 40.87
N GLN A 237 -15.13 -21.49 40.90
CA GLN A 237 -15.45 -22.58 41.84
C GLN A 237 -14.66 -22.50 43.15
N TYR A 238 -13.47 -21.91 43.13
CA TYR A 238 -12.59 -21.79 44.29
C TYR A 238 -12.49 -20.34 44.73
N SER A 239 -13.13 -20.01 45.85
CA SER A 239 -12.96 -18.68 46.45
C SER A 239 -11.58 -18.56 47.10
N LEU A 240 -10.96 -17.39 46.93
CA LEU A 240 -9.64 -17.09 47.45
C LEU A 240 -9.55 -17.25 48.97
N SER A 241 -10.58 -16.83 49.71
CA SER A 241 -10.63 -16.99 51.17
C SER A 241 -10.67 -18.46 51.60
N GLN A 242 -11.34 -19.34 50.85
CA GLN A 242 -11.33 -20.79 51.13
C GLN A 242 -9.96 -21.40 50.86
N LEU A 243 -9.31 -21.03 49.75
CA LEU A 243 -7.96 -21.49 49.42
C LEU A 243 -6.95 -21.03 50.49
N LEU A 244 -7.00 -19.75 50.89
CA LEU A 244 -6.14 -19.23 51.96
C LEU A 244 -6.25 -20.05 53.24
N ILE A 245 -7.48 -20.39 53.67
CA ILE A 245 -7.70 -21.25 54.84
C ILE A 245 -7.14 -22.66 54.60
N GLN A 246 -7.41 -23.26 53.44
CA GLN A 246 -6.96 -24.59 53.09
C GLN A 246 -5.43 -24.71 53.10
N TYR A 247 -4.74 -23.66 52.64
CA TYR A 247 -3.28 -23.56 52.65
C TYR A 247 -2.72 -23.01 53.99
N GLY A 248 -3.54 -22.93 55.04
CA GLY A 248 -3.08 -22.66 56.41
C GLY A 248 -2.94 -21.17 56.80
N TYR A 249 -3.39 -20.24 55.96
CA TYR A 249 -3.38 -18.81 56.27
C TYR A 249 -4.45 -18.46 57.29
N LYS A 250 -4.14 -17.50 58.17
CA LYS A 250 -5.04 -17.06 59.24
C LYS A 250 -5.49 -15.62 59.00
N ARG A 251 -6.80 -15.40 58.87
CA ARG A 251 -7.38 -14.05 58.81
C ARG A 251 -7.17 -13.33 60.14
N LYS A 252 -6.55 -12.14 60.11
CA LYS A 252 -6.24 -11.36 61.31
C LYS A 252 -7.31 -10.33 61.63
N PHE A 253 -7.68 -9.50 60.66
CA PHE A 253 -8.72 -8.48 60.81
C PHE A 253 -9.23 -8.03 59.45
N VAL A 254 -10.37 -7.33 59.47
CA VAL A 254 -10.99 -6.71 58.30
C VAL A 254 -11.04 -5.21 58.53
N LYS A 255 -10.59 -4.41 57.55
CA LYS A 255 -10.61 -2.95 57.62
C LYS A 255 -11.06 -2.39 56.27
N ASN A 256 -12.10 -1.56 56.26
CA ASN A 256 -12.65 -0.91 55.05
C ASN A 256 -12.98 -1.90 53.90
N GLY A 257 -13.47 -3.10 54.22
CA GLY A 257 -13.77 -4.13 53.21
C GLY A 257 -12.56 -4.93 52.72
N GLU A 258 -11.35 -4.65 53.21
CA GLU A 258 -10.15 -5.44 52.95
C GLU A 258 -9.89 -6.43 54.08
N GLU A 259 -9.74 -7.71 53.76
CA GLU A 259 -9.30 -8.73 54.71
C GLU A 259 -7.78 -8.81 54.74
N ARG A 260 -7.18 -8.89 55.93
CA ARG A 260 -5.73 -9.05 56.09
C ARG A 260 -5.41 -10.45 56.58
N TRP A 261 -4.58 -11.18 55.84
CA TRP A 261 -4.26 -12.58 56.06
C TRP A 261 -2.78 -12.78 56.41
N LEU A 262 -2.54 -13.61 57.43
CA LEU A 262 -1.21 -14.00 57.89
C LEU A 262 -0.81 -15.35 57.30
N SER A 263 0.35 -15.40 56.66
CA SER A 263 0.97 -16.64 56.17
C SER A 263 1.32 -17.60 57.32
N PRO A 264 1.13 -18.92 57.15
CA PRO A 264 1.57 -19.93 58.12
C PRO A 264 3.09 -19.86 58.38
N ASP A 265 3.88 -19.44 57.39
CA ASP A 265 5.34 -19.36 57.46
C ASP A 265 5.86 -17.98 57.93
N SER A 266 4.95 -17.08 58.35
CA SER A 266 5.32 -15.72 58.73
C SER A 266 6.07 -15.67 60.06
N THR A 267 7.34 -15.27 60.00
CA THR A 267 8.19 -15.05 61.19
C THR A 267 8.01 -13.66 61.81
N SER A 268 7.47 -12.69 61.07
CA SER A 268 7.27 -11.31 61.53
C SER A 268 5.94 -11.09 62.26
N GLY A 269 4.98 -12.02 62.14
CA GLY A 269 3.64 -11.89 62.69
C GLY A 269 2.74 -10.88 61.97
N ILE A 270 3.25 -10.23 60.91
CA ILE A 270 2.52 -9.22 60.12
C ILE A 270 1.73 -9.91 59.00
N ALA A 271 0.45 -9.55 58.86
CA ALA A 271 -0.41 -10.01 57.77
C ALA A 271 -0.03 -9.29 56.46
N GLY A 272 0.67 -9.98 55.56
CA GLY A 272 1.17 -9.41 54.31
C GLY A 272 0.31 -9.71 53.08
N ILE A 273 -0.77 -10.47 53.21
CA ILE A 273 -1.78 -10.64 52.15
C ILE A 273 -2.98 -9.75 52.44
N VAL A 274 -3.39 -8.99 51.44
CA VAL A 274 -4.60 -8.16 51.44
C VAL A 274 -5.58 -8.76 50.47
N VAL A 275 -6.80 -9.04 50.90
CA VAL A 275 -7.86 -9.59 50.04
C VAL A 275 -8.99 -8.56 49.92
N ARG A 276 -9.43 -8.30 48.69
CA ARG A 276 -10.59 -7.47 48.38
C ARG A 276 -11.43 -8.19 47.31
N GLY A 277 -12.65 -8.58 47.66
CA GLY A 277 -13.46 -9.47 46.81
C GLY A 277 -12.78 -10.84 46.64
N ASN A 278 -12.62 -11.29 45.39
CA ASN A 278 -11.93 -12.55 45.06
C ASN A 278 -10.48 -12.33 44.55
N ARG A 279 -9.88 -11.18 44.87
CA ARG A 279 -8.50 -10.83 44.48
C ARG A 279 -7.64 -10.57 45.70
N PHE A 280 -6.34 -10.83 45.58
CA PHE A 280 -5.36 -10.51 46.60
C PHE A 280 -4.21 -9.67 46.09
N PHE A 281 -3.64 -8.91 47.01
CA PHE A 281 -2.38 -8.20 46.85
C PHE A 281 -1.39 -8.74 47.89
N SER A 282 -0.18 -9.10 47.45
CA SER A 282 0.88 -9.60 48.33
C SER A 282 1.95 -8.55 48.53
N HIS A 283 2.28 -8.27 49.79
CA HIS A 283 3.45 -7.47 50.16
C HIS A 283 4.66 -8.34 50.58
N HIS A 284 4.56 -9.67 50.43
CA HIS A 284 5.65 -10.60 50.75
C HIS A 284 6.63 -10.69 49.59
N ASN A 285 7.92 -10.94 49.84
CA ASN A 285 8.91 -11.09 48.77
C ASN A 285 8.81 -12.48 48.09
N ASN A 286 7.65 -12.76 47.50
CA ASN A 286 7.30 -13.97 46.76
C ASN A 286 6.95 -13.63 45.30
N GLY A 287 6.71 -14.63 44.45
CA GLY A 287 6.47 -14.46 43.01
C GLY A 287 5.20 -13.69 42.59
N VAL A 288 4.48 -13.05 43.53
CA VAL A 288 3.23 -12.28 43.34
C VAL A 288 3.29 -10.90 44.02
N ASN A 289 4.49 -10.43 44.37
CA ASN A 289 4.75 -9.05 44.79
C ASN A 289 5.39 -8.27 43.64
N ASP A 290 4.61 -8.17 42.57
CA ASP A 290 4.92 -7.51 41.29
C ASP A 290 4.11 -6.22 41.11
N GLY A 291 3.28 -5.85 42.09
CA GLY A 291 2.48 -4.63 42.08
C GLY A 291 1.08 -4.80 41.48
N TYR A 292 0.66 -6.02 41.13
CA TYR A 292 -0.67 -6.29 40.60
C TYR A 292 -1.59 -6.99 41.61
N TRP A 293 -2.89 -6.91 41.36
CA TRP A 293 -3.88 -7.75 42.04
C TRP A 293 -4.00 -9.10 41.34
N HIS A 294 -3.85 -10.17 42.12
CA HIS A 294 -3.83 -11.56 41.69
C HIS A 294 -5.13 -12.28 42.08
N ASP A 295 -5.42 -13.40 41.43
CA ASP A 295 -6.62 -14.20 41.68
C ASP A 295 -6.35 -15.52 42.43
N ALA A 296 -7.37 -16.36 42.57
CA ALA A 296 -7.28 -17.66 43.23
C ALA A 296 -6.34 -18.64 42.50
N PHE A 297 -6.33 -18.62 41.17
CA PHE A 297 -5.45 -19.44 40.34
C PHE A 297 -3.98 -19.04 40.53
N ASP A 298 -3.67 -17.74 40.51
CA ASP A 298 -2.32 -17.22 40.75
C ASP A 298 -1.82 -17.57 42.15
N PHE A 299 -2.72 -17.52 43.15
CA PHE A 299 -2.40 -17.96 44.51
C PHE A 299 -2.00 -19.44 44.56
N MET A 300 -2.79 -20.33 43.94
CA MET A 300 -2.49 -21.77 43.86
C MET A 300 -1.16 -22.01 43.14
N LYS A 301 -0.96 -21.37 41.98
CA LYS A 301 0.26 -21.50 41.15
C LYS A 301 1.52 -21.21 41.96
N VAL A 302 1.55 -20.07 42.67
CA VAL A 302 2.72 -19.67 43.45
C VAL A 302 2.89 -20.53 44.71
N HIS A 303 1.79 -20.88 45.39
CA HIS A 303 1.88 -21.67 46.61
C HIS A 303 2.32 -23.11 46.35
N GLU A 304 1.87 -23.73 45.26
CA GLU A 304 2.26 -25.09 44.85
C GLU A 304 3.56 -25.13 44.02
N MET A 305 4.21 -23.98 43.79
CA MET A 305 5.44 -23.83 42.99
C MET A 305 5.33 -24.45 41.59
N LEU A 306 4.18 -24.30 40.95
CA LEU A 306 3.90 -24.89 39.64
C LEU A 306 4.38 -23.98 38.51
N SER A 307 4.84 -24.59 37.40
CA SER A 307 4.93 -23.88 36.13
C SER A 307 3.54 -23.45 35.67
N GLU A 308 3.43 -22.44 34.81
CA GLU A 308 2.12 -21.99 34.30
C GLU A 308 1.36 -23.13 33.59
N HIS A 309 2.06 -23.96 32.82
CA HIS A 309 1.49 -25.14 32.18
C HIS A 309 0.96 -26.16 33.19
N ASP A 310 1.73 -26.46 34.24
CA ASP A 310 1.33 -27.42 35.26
C ASP A 310 0.20 -26.87 36.14
N ALA A 311 0.16 -25.56 36.39
CA ALA A 311 -0.92 -24.90 37.09
C ALA A 311 -2.23 -24.97 36.30
N VAL A 312 -2.22 -24.72 34.99
CA VAL A 312 -3.41 -24.86 34.14
C VAL A 312 -3.92 -26.30 34.12
N LYS A 313 -3.00 -27.28 34.03
CA LYS A 313 -3.34 -28.71 34.11
C LYS A 313 -3.89 -29.10 35.48
N ARG A 314 -3.32 -28.55 36.55
CA ARG A 314 -3.79 -28.74 37.92
C ARG A 314 -5.20 -28.19 38.10
N ALA A 315 -5.44 -26.97 37.63
CA ALA A 315 -6.75 -26.31 37.65
C ALA A 315 -7.80 -27.10 36.86
N SER A 316 -7.46 -27.59 35.65
CA SER A 316 -8.39 -28.36 34.82
C SER A 316 -8.77 -29.73 35.41
N GLN A 317 -7.93 -30.28 36.28
CA GLN A 317 -8.17 -31.54 36.99
C GLN A 317 -8.95 -31.35 38.29
N LEU A 318 -8.83 -30.19 38.95
CA LEU A 318 -9.53 -29.88 40.19
C LEU A 318 -10.94 -29.33 39.96
N THR A 319 -11.21 -28.75 38.79
CA THR A 319 -12.47 -28.07 38.48
C THR A 319 -13.42 -28.94 37.68
N VAL A 320 -14.71 -28.78 37.95
CA VAL A 320 -15.77 -29.58 37.35
C VAL A 320 -16.48 -28.78 36.26
N ALA A 321 -16.65 -29.33 35.07
CA ALA A 321 -17.42 -28.74 33.99
C ALA A 321 -18.95 -28.90 34.23
N PRO A 322 -19.81 -28.14 33.52
CA PRO A 322 -21.28 -28.23 33.69
C PRO A 322 -21.87 -29.63 33.43
N ASP A 323 -21.15 -30.50 32.72
CA ASP A 323 -21.55 -31.88 32.44
C ASP A 323 -21.13 -32.89 33.53
N GLY A 324 -20.51 -32.41 34.61
CA GLY A 324 -20.08 -33.22 35.76
C GLY A 324 -18.71 -33.88 35.62
N ASN A 325 -18.02 -33.76 34.48
CA ASN A 325 -16.65 -34.25 34.30
C ASN A 325 -15.64 -33.18 34.74
N THR A 326 -14.36 -33.55 34.89
CA THR A 326 -13.31 -32.52 35.03
C THR A 326 -13.21 -31.67 33.76
N ILE A 327 -12.76 -30.42 33.88
CA ILE A 327 -12.54 -29.57 32.69
C ILE A 327 -11.52 -30.19 31.74
N ASP A 328 -10.53 -30.92 32.25
CA ASP A 328 -9.58 -31.68 31.43
C ASP A 328 -10.29 -32.75 30.58
N GLU A 329 -11.17 -33.54 31.18
CA GLU A 329 -11.94 -34.59 30.49
C GLU A 329 -12.98 -34.00 29.53
N HIS A 330 -13.69 -32.97 29.95
CA HIS A 330 -14.67 -32.25 29.12
C HIS A 330 -14.00 -31.66 27.88
N ASN A 331 -12.88 -30.94 28.05
CA ASN A 331 -12.13 -30.36 26.95
C ASN A 331 -11.46 -31.43 26.07
N LYS A 332 -11.02 -32.57 26.62
CA LYS A 332 -10.54 -33.71 25.81
C LYS A 332 -11.64 -34.31 24.96
N LYS A 333 -12.86 -34.43 25.50
CA LYS A 333 -14.05 -34.91 24.79
C LYS A 333 -14.52 -33.93 23.71
N LEU A 334 -14.47 -32.63 24.01
CA LEU A 334 -14.70 -31.56 23.03
C LEU A 334 -13.64 -31.55 21.94
N ARG A 335 -12.35 -31.69 22.28
CA ARG A 335 -11.26 -31.76 21.30
C ARG A 335 -11.33 -33.02 20.43
N SER A 336 -11.83 -34.13 20.97
CA SER A 336 -12.06 -35.34 20.17
C SER A 336 -13.31 -35.22 19.28
N SER A 337 -14.34 -34.45 19.68
CA SER A 337 -15.48 -34.13 18.81
C SER A 337 -15.19 -33.03 17.78
N LEU A 338 -14.32 -32.05 18.10
CA LEU A 338 -13.88 -30.96 17.22
C LEU A 338 -12.84 -31.42 16.18
N LYS A 339 -12.25 -32.62 16.34
CA LYS A 339 -11.41 -33.27 15.33
C LYS A 339 -12.17 -33.72 14.08
N ILE A 340 -13.47 -33.46 14.01
CA ILE A 340 -14.29 -33.70 12.81
C ILE A 340 -14.85 -32.36 12.33
N ASN A 341 -14.33 -31.90 11.17
CA ASN A 341 -14.85 -30.87 10.26
C ASN A 341 -14.73 -29.38 10.65
N SER A 342 -13.59 -28.75 10.33
CA SER A 342 -13.64 -27.53 9.53
C SER A 342 -13.03 -27.84 8.17
N LYS A 343 -13.87 -28.00 7.16
CA LYS A 343 -13.39 -28.11 5.78
C LYS A 343 -12.61 -26.83 5.45
N PRO A 344 -11.45 -26.91 4.78
CA PRO A 344 -10.71 -25.71 4.38
C PRO A 344 -11.62 -24.73 3.65
N GLN A 345 -11.57 -23.45 4.04
CA GLN A 345 -12.32 -22.40 3.37
C GLN A 345 -11.52 -21.90 2.17
N PRO A 346 -12.15 -21.60 1.02
CA PRO A 346 -11.42 -21.08 -0.14
C PRO A 346 -10.71 -19.76 0.21
N LEU A 347 -9.41 -19.69 -0.10
CA LEU A 347 -8.65 -18.44 0.01
C LEU A 347 -9.28 -17.35 -0.87
N PRO A 348 -9.29 -16.08 -0.43
CA PRO A 348 -9.90 -14.98 -1.19
C PRO A 348 -9.23 -14.81 -2.55
N GLU A 349 -9.99 -14.33 -3.55
CA GLU A 349 -9.41 -14.00 -4.85
C GLU A 349 -8.40 -12.86 -4.70
N SER A 350 -7.15 -13.10 -5.10
CA SER A 350 -6.06 -12.14 -5.01
C SER A 350 -6.08 -11.14 -6.16
N ARG A 351 -6.93 -11.41 -7.15
CA ARG A 351 -7.14 -10.62 -8.36
C ARG A 351 -8.54 -10.01 -8.29
N PRO A 352 -8.66 -8.71 -7.98
CA PRO A 352 -9.95 -8.02 -7.99
C PRO A 352 -10.68 -8.20 -9.32
N PRO A 353 -12.02 -8.30 -9.35
CA PRO A 353 -12.79 -8.29 -10.61
C PRO A 353 -12.56 -6.98 -11.38
N VAL A 354 -12.70 -7.04 -12.69
CA VAL A 354 -12.66 -5.87 -13.59
C VAL A 354 -14.02 -5.64 -14.22
N LEU A 355 -14.28 -4.40 -14.63
CA LEU A 355 -15.50 -4.09 -15.35
C LEU A 355 -15.48 -4.77 -16.73
N PRO A 356 -16.62 -5.29 -17.21
CA PRO A 356 -16.70 -5.87 -18.55
C PRO A 356 -16.58 -4.79 -19.62
N PHE A 357 -15.97 -5.14 -20.74
CA PHE A 357 -15.90 -4.25 -21.91
C PHE A 357 -17.25 -4.19 -22.62
N LEU A 358 -17.77 -2.97 -22.81
CA LEU A 358 -19.09 -2.75 -23.41
C LEU A 358 -18.98 -2.24 -24.85
N PRO A 359 -19.83 -2.70 -25.78
CA PRO A 359 -19.80 -2.24 -27.17
C PRO A 359 -19.94 -0.72 -27.33
N ASP A 360 -20.74 -0.07 -26.47
CA ASP A 360 -21.01 1.37 -26.53
C ASP A 360 -19.80 2.25 -26.19
N MET A 361 -18.72 1.64 -25.65
CA MET A 361 -17.44 2.31 -25.42
C MET A 361 -16.66 2.58 -26.73
N LEU A 362 -17.12 2.03 -27.86
CA LEU A 362 -16.50 2.18 -29.16
C LEU A 362 -17.38 2.99 -30.14
N PRO A 363 -16.75 3.81 -31.00
CA PRO A 363 -17.40 4.36 -32.18
C PRO A 363 -18.02 3.25 -33.03
N GLU A 364 -19.21 3.50 -33.59
CA GLU A 364 -19.95 2.50 -34.37
C GLU A 364 -19.13 1.97 -35.55
N ALA A 365 -18.32 2.83 -36.17
CA ALA A 365 -17.51 2.50 -37.34
C ALA A 365 -16.45 1.40 -37.07
N ILE A 366 -16.02 1.21 -35.82
CA ILE A 366 -15.03 0.18 -35.45
C ILE A 366 -15.59 -0.93 -34.56
N ARG A 367 -16.72 -0.68 -33.90
CA ARG A 367 -17.36 -1.58 -32.92
C ARG A 367 -17.63 -2.97 -33.49
N ASP A 368 -18.37 -3.07 -34.58
CA ASP A 368 -18.81 -4.37 -35.10
C ASP A 368 -17.63 -5.23 -35.57
N TYR A 369 -16.56 -4.61 -36.08
CA TYR A 369 -15.36 -5.32 -36.50
C TYR A 369 -14.59 -5.88 -35.30
N VAL A 370 -14.46 -5.10 -34.22
CA VAL A 370 -13.83 -5.54 -32.97
C VAL A 370 -14.50 -6.81 -32.44
N PHE A 371 -15.83 -6.79 -32.32
CA PHE A 371 -16.57 -7.94 -31.81
C PHE A 371 -16.63 -9.10 -32.81
N ASP A 372 -16.68 -8.84 -34.12
CA ASP A 372 -16.58 -9.88 -35.16
C ASP A 372 -15.26 -10.66 -35.06
N VAL A 373 -14.15 -9.95 -34.94
CA VAL A 373 -12.82 -10.55 -34.80
C VAL A 373 -12.73 -11.35 -33.50
N ALA A 374 -13.15 -10.76 -32.39
CA ALA A 374 -13.06 -11.37 -31.07
C ALA A 374 -13.86 -12.68 -31.00
N GLU A 375 -15.09 -12.69 -31.51
CA GLU A 375 -15.94 -13.87 -31.57
C GLU A 375 -15.29 -14.98 -32.42
N ARG A 376 -14.87 -14.67 -33.66
CA ARG A 376 -14.27 -15.68 -34.56
C ARG A 376 -12.95 -16.23 -34.04
N GLN A 377 -12.12 -15.40 -33.43
CA GLN A 377 -10.83 -15.83 -32.88
C GLN A 377 -10.96 -16.52 -31.52
N GLN A 378 -12.14 -16.46 -30.88
CA GLN A 378 -12.31 -16.81 -29.47
C GLN A 378 -11.31 -16.02 -28.59
N SER A 379 -11.21 -14.72 -28.86
CA SER A 379 -10.38 -13.77 -28.11
C SER A 379 -11.24 -12.72 -27.40
N LEU A 380 -10.64 -11.96 -26.48
CA LEU A 380 -11.36 -10.93 -25.74
C LEU A 380 -11.49 -9.67 -26.62
N PRO A 381 -12.70 -9.06 -26.73
CA PRO A 381 -12.92 -7.88 -27.57
C PRO A 381 -12.01 -6.71 -27.16
N ASP A 382 -11.71 -6.61 -25.87
CA ASP A 382 -10.78 -5.67 -25.25
C ASP A 382 -9.41 -5.69 -25.95
N PHE A 383 -8.89 -6.88 -26.29
CA PHE A 383 -7.58 -7.02 -26.94
C PHE A 383 -7.57 -6.41 -28.34
N VAL A 384 -8.64 -6.61 -29.10
CA VAL A 384 -8.80 -6.04 -30.44
C VAL A 384 -9.04 -4.53 -30.33
N ALA A 385 -9.90 -4.10 -29.41
CA ALA A 385 -10.27 -2.70 -29.17
C ALA A 385 -9.08 -1.82 -28.78
N VAL A 386 -8.32 -2.20 -27.74
CA VAL A 386 -7.16 -1.44 -27.28
C VAL A 386 -6.10 -1.35 -28.38
N THR A 387 -5.86 -2.44 -29.10
CA THR A 387 -4.88 -2.43 -30.20
C THR A 387 -5.34 -1.51 -31.33
N ALA A 388 -6.61 -1.56 -31.71
CA ALA A 388 -7.18 -0.68 -32.73
C ALA A 388 -7.06 0.79 -32.32
N ILE A 389 -7.41 1.12 -31.08
CA ILE A 389 -7.32 2.48 -30.53
C ILE A 389 -5.88 3.00 -30.55
N VAL A 390 -4.91 2.21 -30.10
CA VAL A 390 -3.49 2.62 -30.13
C VAL A 390 -2.98 2.78 -31.57
N GLY A 391 -3.38 1.89 -32.48
CA GLY A 391 -3.03 2.02 -33.90
C GLY A 391 -3.61 3.28 -34.54
N LEU A 392 -4.89 3.58 -34.29
CA LEU A 392 -5.57 4.77 -34.78
C LEU A 392 -5.01 6.06 -34.13
N SER A 393 -4.63 5.98 -32.85
CA SER A 393 -3.98 7.06 -32.10
C SER A 393 -2.66 7.47 -32.74
N GLY A 394 -1.79 6.51 -33.07
CA GLY A 394 -0.53 6.84 -33.75
C GLY A 394 -0.69 7.20 -35.22
N LEU A 395 -1.77 6.74 -35.88
CA LEU A 395 -2.09 7.17 -37.25
C LEU A 395 -2.59 8.61 -37.30
N LEU A 396 -3.45 8.99 -36.35
CA LEU A 396 -3.90 10.36 -36.17
C LEU A 396 -2.72 11.25 -35.75
N GLY A 397 -1.95 10.80 -34.75
CA GLY A 397 -0.70 11.40 -34.34
C GLY A 397 -0.85 12.90 -34.06
N ARG A 398 0.07 13.68 -34.60
CA ARG A 398 0.11 15.15 -34.52
C ARG A 398 -0.78 15.88 -35.54
N LYS A 399 -1.60 15.20 -36.34
CA LYS A 399 -2.56 15.89 -37.23
C LYS A 399 -3.61 16.69 -36.44
N ALA A 400 -3.95 16.23 -35.24
CA ALA A 400 -4.92 16.87 -34.37
C ALA A 400 -4.49 16.82 -32.91
N SER A 401 -4.96 17.78 -32.13
CA SER A 401 -4.74 17.86 -30.69
C SER A 401 -5.96 18.47 -30.01
N ILE A 402 -6.12 18.27 -28.70
CA ILE A 402 -7.22 18.84 -27.93
C ILE A 402 -6.68 19.69 -26.78
N CYS A 403 -7.29 20.86 -26.59
CA CYS A 403 -7.06 21.75 -25.45
C CYS A 403 -8.19 21.57 -24.41
N PRO A 404 -8.02 20.76 -23.35
CA PRO A 404 -9.11 20.38 -22.45
C PRO A 404 -9.64 21.53 -21.57
N LYS A 405 -8.83 22.60 -21.42
CA LYS A 405 -9.18 23.81 -20.70
C LYS A 405 -9.45 24.94 -21.70
N GLN A 406 -10.58 25.64 -21.55
CA GLN A 406 -11.04 26.65 -22.51
C GLN A 406 -10.12 27.87 -22.69
N PHE A 407 -9.36 28.24 -21.65
CA PHE A 407 -8.52 29.45 -21.63
C PHE A 407 -7.03 29.19 -21.39
N ASP A 408 -6.64 27.92 -21.31
CA ASP A 408 -5.27 27.49 -21.02
C ASP A 408 -4.60 26.97 -22.31
N SER A 409 -3.27 26.94 -22.32
CA SER A 409 -2.48 26.40 -23.43
C SER A 409 -2.15 24.90 -23.28
N TRP A 410 -2.62 24.25 -22.21
CA TRP A 410 -2.50 22.80 -22.05
C TRP A 410 -3.19 22.09 -23.21
N CYS A 411 -2.37 21.41 -24.00
CA CYS A 411 -2.74 20.73 -25.21
C CYS A 411 -2.32 19.27 -25.13
N VAL A 412 -3.16 18.38 -25.65
CA VAL A 412 -3.01 16.93 -25.61
C VAL A 412 -3.04 16.38 -27.03
N VAL A 413 -1.97 15.70 -27.42
CA VAL A 413 -1.93 14.86 -28.62
C VAL A 413 -2.56 13.51 -28.27
N PRO A 414 -3.38 12.88 -29.15
CA PRO A 414 -4.00 11.59 -28.90
C PRO A 414 -2.98 10.44 -29.02
N ASN A 415 -1.90 10.50 -28.24
CA ASN A 415 -0.81 9.54 -28.21
C ASN A 415 -1.06 8.50 -27.11
N GLN A 416 -1.44 7.28 -27.50
CA GLN A 416 -1.91 6.27 -26.54
C GLN A 416 -0.90 5.14 -26.35
N TRP A 417 -0.72 4.75 -25.09
CA TRP A 417 0.12 3.64 -24.68
C TRP A 417 -0.74 2.54 -24.07
N GLY A 418 -0.74 1.38 -24.70
CA GLY A 418 -1.53 0.22 -24.32
C GLY A 418 -0.70 -1.04 -24.14
N THR A 419 -1.20 -1.92 -23.28
CA THR A 419 -0.69 -3.28 -23.21
C THR A 419 -1.82 -4.26 -22.93
N ILE A 420 -1.78 -5.39 -23.63
CA ILE A 420 -2.76 -6.46 -23.47
C ILE A 420 -2.17 -7.57 -22.59
N ILE A 421 -2.75 -7.75 -21.41
CA ILE A 421 -2.27 -8.68 -20.39
C ILE A 421 -3.13 -9.94 -20.45
N GLY A 422 -2.50 -11.07 -20.76
CA GLY A 422 -3.20 -12.34 -20.89
C GLY A 422 -2.27 -13.54 -20.84
N ARG A 423 -2.80 -14.69 -20.44
CA ARG A 423 -2.02 -15.95 -20.38
C ARG A 423 -1.38 -16.29 -21.74
N PRO A 424 -0.31 -17.12 -21.76
CA PRO A 424 0.13 -17.74 -23.01
C PRO A 424 -1.07 -18.34 -23.76
N SER A 425 -1.09 -18.18 -25.08
CA SER A 425 -2.19 -18.65 -25.95
C SER A 425 -3.55 -17.95 -25.79
N ALA A 426 -3.65 -16.85 -25.04
CA ALA A 426 -4.89 -16.04 -24.93
C ALA A 426 -5.23 -15.20 -26.18
N MET A 427 -4.76 -15.59 -27.37
CA MET A 427 -5.01 -14.88 -28.65
C MET A 427 -4.53 -13.42 -28.72
N LYS A 428 -3.58 -13.00 -27.86
CA LYS A 428 -2.97 -11.66 -27.88
C LYS A 428 -2.43 -11.26 -29.27
N SER A 429 -1.45 -11.99 -29.80
CA SER A 429 -0.84 -11.69 -31.11
C SER A 429 -1.82 -11.79 -32.27
N PRO A 430 -2.69 -12.83 -32.38
CA PRO A 430 -3.74 -12.86 -33.39
C PRO A 430 -4.68 -11.66 -33.36
N SER A 431 -5.08 -11.20 -32.17
CA SER A 431 -5.96 -10.02 -32.02
C SER A 431 -5.25 -8.73 -32.40
N MET A 432 -3.99 -8.56 -31.97
CA MET A 432 -3.18 -7.42 -32.43
C MET A 432 -3.04 -7.42 -33.95
N LYS A 433 -2.90 -8.60 -34.54
CA LYS A 433 -2.73 -8.76 -35.99
C LYS A 433 -3.97 -8.37 -36.79
N GLU A 434 -5.15 -8.77 -36.34
CA GLU A 434 -6.38 -8.38 -37.04
C GLU A 434 -6.69 -6.88 -36.89
N ALA A 435 -6.38 -6.30 -35.73
CA ALA A 435 -6.61 -4.89 -35.45
C ALA A 435 -5.68 -3.97 -36.27
N LEU A 436 -4.38 -4.28 -36.36
CA LEU A 436 -3.39 -3.45 -37.05
C LEU A 436 -3.23 -3.79 -38.54
N ARG A 437 -4.03 -4.71 -39.08
CA ARG A 437 -3.95 -5.11 -40.50
C ARG A 437 -3.92 -3.91 -41.47
N PRO A 438 -4.80 -2.90 -41.36
CA PRO A 438 -4.78 -1.76 -42.29
C PRO A 438 -3.45 -0.99 -42.26
N LEU A 439 -2.85 -0.81 -41.09
CA LEU A 439 -1.56 -0.13 -40.97
C LEU A 439 -0.42 -0.91 -41.66
N TRP A 440 -0.44 -2.25 -41.58
CA TRP A 440 0.54 -3.05 -42.33
C TRP A 440 0.31 -3.02 -43.84
N GLU A 441 -0.93 -2.85 -44.28
CA GLU A 441 -1.25 -2.65 -45.70
C GLU A 441 -0.65 -1.31 -46.18
N PHE A 442 -0.80 -0.23 -45.42
CA PHE A 442 -0.15 1.07 -45.71
C PHE A 442 1.38 0.98 -45.69
N GLU A 443 1.97 0.32 -44.70
CA GLU A 443 3.43 0.07 -44.65
C GLU A 443 3.93 -0.69 -45.87
N LYS A 444 3.17 -1.70 -46.31
CA LYS A 444 3.52 -2.49 -47.50
C LYS A 444 3.47 -1.63 -48.76
N GLN A 445 2.46 -0.77 -48.88
CA GLN A 445 2.33 0.17 -50.00
C GLN A 445 3.48 1.19 -49.99
N ALA A 446 3.73 1.86 -48.86
CA ALA A 446 4.81 2.83 -48.71
C ALA A 446 6.19 2.21 -48.99
N ALA A 447 6.40 0.94 -48.59
CA ALA A 447 7.65 0.23 -48.90
C ALA A 447 7.81 -0.06 -50.40
N GLN A 448 6.71 -0.27 -51.13
CA GLN A 448 6.75 -0.48 -52.59
C GLN A 448 7.02 0.84 -53.31
N GLU A 449 6.28 1.90 -52.97
CA GLU A 449 6.49 3.26 -53.49
C GLU A 449 7.93 3.74 -53.24
N TYR A 450 8.47 3.46 -52.06
CA TYR A 450 9.86 3.78 -51.73
C TYR A 450 10.88 3.05 -52.61
N LYS A 451 10.65 1.77 -52.93
CA LYS A 451 11.55 1.00 -53.80
C LYS A 451 11.55 1.59 -55.22
N GLU A 452 10.38 1.97 -55.72
CA GLU A 452 10.23 2.62 -57.01
C GLU A 452 10.90 3.99 -57.02
N ALA A 453 10.67 4.81 -55.98
CA ALA A 453 11.33 6.11 -55.82
C ALA A 453 12.86 5.99 -55.70
N GLN A 454 13.38 4.98 -55.00
CA GLN A 454 14.82 4.70 -54.95
C GLN A 454 15.41 4.34 -56.31
N GLN A 455 14.67 3.58 -57.12
CA GLN A 455 15.12 3.21 -58.46
C GLN A 455 15.18 4.45 -59.35
N ASN A 456 14.12 5.25 -59.37
CA ASN A 456 14.06 6.51 -60.11
C ASN A 456 15.16 7.48 -59.67
N HIS A 457 15.41 7.58 -58.35
CA HIS A 457 16.47 8.41 -57.79
C HIS A 457 17.87 7.95 -58.23
N LYS A 458 18.13 6.64 -58.30
CA LYS A 458 19.40 6.12 -58.80
C LYS A 458 19.59 6.44 -60.29
N GLU A 459 18.55 6.30 -61.08
CA GLU A 459 18.57 6.65 -62.51
C GLU A 459 18.85 8.15 -62.71
N GLU A 460 18.18 9.00 -61.94
CA GLU A 460 18.38 10.45 -61.97
C GLU A 460 19.79 10.86 -61.52
N CYS A 461 20.33 10.23 -60.46
CA CYS A 461 21.71 10.45 -60.03
C CYS A 461 22.73 10.11 -61.13
N VAL A 462 22.53 9.01 -61.86
CA VAL A 462 23.39 8.63 -62.99
C VAL A 462 23.28 9.64 -64.13
N LEU A 463 22.08 10.12 -64.44
CA LEU A 463 21.89 11.18 -65.45
C LEU A 463 22.59 12.47 -65.05
N LEU A 464 22.43 12.93 -63.80
CA LEU A 464 23.14 14.11 -63.30
C LEU A 464 24.66 13.92 -63.27
N GLU A 465 25.18 12.73 -62.98
CA GLU A 465 26.61 12.45 -63.07
C GLU A 465 27.13 12.62 -64.51
N LEU A 466 26.36 12.17 -65.51
CA LEU A 466 26.69 12.34 -66.93
C LEU A 466 26.63 13.82 -67.35
N GLU A 467 25.59 14.55 -66.93
CA GLU A 467 25.45 15.99 -67.18
C GLU A 467 26.57 16.78 -66.49
N ALA A 468 26.92 16.43 -65.25
CA ALA A 468 28.01 17.03 -64.51
C ALA A 468 29.37 16.75 -65.16
N ALA A 469 29.57 15.58 -65.75
CA ALA A 469 30.78 15.27 -66.50
C ALA A 469 30.88 16.11 -67.79
N ASP A 470 29.77 16.27 -68.53
CA ASP A 470 29.69 17.10 -69.74
C ASP A 470 29.90 18.60 -69.40
N ALA A 471 29.23 19.10 -68.37
CA ALA A 471 29.42 20.44 -67.82
C ALA A 471 30.88 20.71 -67.40
N LYS A 472 31.50 19.76 -66.69
CA LYS A 472 32.93 19.84 -66.34
C LYS A 472 33.82 19.88 -67.58
N SER A 473 33.48 19.15 -68.64
CA SER A 473 34.20 19.19 -69.92
C SER A 473 34.09 20.55 -70.60
N LYS A 474 32.86 21.07 -70.76
CA LYS A 474 32.57 22.41 -71.31
C LYS A 474 33.25 23.52 -70.51
N ALA A 475 33.24 23.43 -69.19
CA ALA A 475 33.93 24.38 -68.31
C ALA A 475 35.46 24.34 -68.51
N LYS A 476 36.07 23.15 -68.66
CA LYS A 476 37.49 23.01 -68.98
C LYS A 476 37.85 23.64 -70.33
N GLU A 477 37.00 23.50 -71.34
CA GLU A 477 37.21 24.13 -72.65
C GLU A 477 37.08 25.65 -72.60
N ALA A 478 36.10 26.19 -71.88
CA ALA A 478 35.92 27.62 -71.68
C ALA A 478 37.11 28.25 -70.91
N LEU A 479 37.65 27.53 -69.91
CA LEU A 479 38.87 27.92 -69.20
C LEU A 479 40.11 27.95 -70.11
N LYS A 480 40.27 26.98 -71.01
CA LYS A 480 41.35 27.00 -72.02
C LYS A 480 41.28 28.22 -72.94
N LYS A 481 40.08 28.76 -73.16
CA LYS A 481 39.82 29.99 -73.94
C LYS A 481 39.83 31.27 -73.09
N ASN A 482 40.26 31.20 -71.83
CA ASN A 482 40.31 32.30 -70.87
C ASN A 482 38.95 32.98 -70.58
N ASN A 483 37.83 32.32 -70.87
CA ASN A 483 36.48 32.82 -70.60
C ASN A 483 35.94 32.19 -69.31
N ARG A 484 36.19 32.86 -68.18
CA ARG A 484 35.78 32.39 -66.85
C ARG A 484 34.28 32.44 -66.61
N ASP A 485 33.57 33.41 -67.21
CA ASP A 485 32.12 33.54 -67.03
C ASP A 485 31.39 32.37 -67.70
N ALA A 486 31.78 32.02 -68.93
CA ALA A 486 31.25 30.85 -69.62
C ALA A 486 31.58 29.52 -68.91
N ALA A 487 32.74 29.42 -68.24
CA ALA A 487 33.08 28.25 -67.44
C ALA A 487 32.22 28.14 -66.16
N ARG A 488 31.86 29.28 -65.57
CA ARG A 488 31.00 29.34 -64.38
C ARG A 488 29.55 29.00 -64.72
N ASP A 489 29.05 29.51 -65.85
CA ASP A 489 27.71 29.19 -66.35
C ASP A 489 27.58 27.70 -66.71
N ALA A 490 28.63 27.11 -67.29
CA ALA A 490 28.65 25.67 -67.60
C ALA A 490 28.61 24.78 -66.36
N LEU A 491 29.16 25.22 -65.21
CA LEU A 491 29.16 24.48 -63.94
C LEU A 491 27.92 24.71 -63.09
N ARG A 492 26.99 25.55 -63.55
CA ARG A 492 25.75 25.88 -62.86
C ARG A 492 24.71 24.77 -63.03
N ILE A 493 25.09 23.54 -62.69
CA ILE A 493 24.16 22.41 -62.54
C ILE A 493 23.58 22.49 -61.12
N VAL A 494 22.27 22.25 -61.04
CA VAL A 494 21.47 22.35 -59.83
C VAL A 494 21.80 21.16 -58.92
N ASP A 495 22.68 21.37 -57.95
CA ASP A 495 22.83 20.47 -56.82
C ASP A 495 21.56 20.58 -55.96
N ASN A 496 20.72 19.54 -56.01
CA ASN A 496 20.02 18.97 -54.85
C ASN A 496 19.02 17.90 -55.34
N ILE A 497 19.49 16.67 -55.59
CA ILE A 497 18.56 15.54 -55.54
C ILE A 497 18.44 15.11 -54.08
N ILE A 498 17.28 15.37 -53.49
CA ILE A 498 16.96 14.87 -52.16
C ILE A 498 16.72 13.36 -52.29
N PRO A 499 17.43 12.51 -51.54
CA PRO A 499 17.16 11.08 -51.56
C PRO A 499 15.73 10.82 -51.09
N PRO A 500 15.00 9.88 -51.72
CA PRO A 500 13.68 9.53 -51.24
C PRO A 500 13.78 9.05 -49.79
N VAL A 501 12.79 9.40 -48.98
CA VAL A 501 12.63 8.94 -47.60
C VAL A 501 11.50 7.92 -47.59
N ARG A 502 11.68 6.83 -46.84
CA ARG A 502 10.62 5.84 -46.67
C ARG A 502 9.65 6.33 -45.61
N HIS A 503 8.40 6.57 -45.98
CA HIS A 503 7.34 6.78 -44.99
C HIS A 503 7.15 5.52 -44.16
N ARG A 504 7.18 5.68 -42.83
CA ARG A 504 6.99 4.59 -41.87
C ARG A 504 5.94 5.00 -40.85
N LEU A 505 5.04 4.08 -40.56
CA LEU A 505 4.03 4.18 -39.53
C LEU A 505 4.35 3.25 -38.35
N ILE A 506 5.03 2.13 -38.60
CA ILE A 506 5.28 1.09 -37.59
C ILE A 506 6.78 0.88 -37.35
N VAL A 507 7.14 0.80 -36.07
CA VAL A 507 8.45 0.38 -35.58
C VAL A 507 8.32 -0.76 -34.57
N ASN A 508 9.31 -1.65 -34.49
CA ASN A 508 9.23 -2.85 -33.64
C ASN A 508 10.39 -2.98 -32.63
N ASP A 509 11.62 -2.67 -33.04
CA ASP A 509 12.83 -2.81 -32.21
C ASP A 509 13.96 -1.85 -32.65
N PRO A 510 13.70 -0.53 -32.79
CA PRO A 510 14.76 0.43 -33.09
C PRO A 510 15.65 0.69 -31.86
N SER A 511 16.93 1.01 -32.09
CA SER A 511 17.70 1.72 -31.06
C SER A 511 17.10 3.11 -30.86
N VAL A 512 17.32 3.73 -29.70
CA VAL A 512 16.76 5.05 -29.41
C VAL A 512 17.27 6.12 -30.37
N GLU A 513 18.54 6.05 -30.79
CA GLU A 513 19.09 6.96 -31.81
C GLU A 513 18.37 6.79 -33.15
N LYS A 514 18.15 5.54 -33.59
CA LYS A 514 17.45 5.31 -34.85
C LYS A 514 15.98 5.71 -34.75
N LEU A 515 15.36 5.51 -33.59
CA LEU A 515 14.00 5.95 -33.33
C LEU A 515 13.89 7.48 -33.42
N GLY A 516 14.88 8.22 -32.90
CA GLY A 516 14.96 9.67 -33.06
C GLY A 516 15.03 10.12 -34.51
N GLU A 517 15.89 9.51 -35.33
CA GLU A 517 15.93 9.76 -36.77
C GLU A 517 14.57 9.47 -37.45
N LEU A 518 13.94 8.34 -37.11
CA LEU A 518 12.65 7.96 -37.68
C LEU A 518 11.51 8.91 -37.28
N LEU A 519 11.53 9.47 -36.07
CA LEU A 519 10.54 10.46 -35.65
C LEU A 519 10.70 11.78 -36.42
N ASN A 520 11.93 12.19 -36.74
CA ASN A 520 12.16 13.35 -37.62
C ASN A 520 11.71 13.10 -39.06
N GLU A 521 11.91 11.88 -39.57
CA GLU A 521 11.42 11.48 -40.88
C GLU A 521 9.88 11.37 -40.92
N ASN A 522 9.22 11.24 -39.76
CA ASN A 522 7.78 11.03 -39.63
C ASN A 522 7.20 11.99 -38.56
N PRO A 523 7.07 13.30 -38.88
CA PRO A 523 6.68 14.34 -37.92
C PRO A 523 5.28 14.15 -37.34
N ASN A 524 4.44 13.30 -37.95
CA ASN A 524 3.14 12.93 -37.39
C ASN A 524 3.25 11.96 -36.20
N GLY A 525 4.37 11.24 -36.07
CA GLY A 525 4.59 10.20 -35.06
C GLY A 525 4.61 8.78 -35.63
N LEU A 526 4.88 7.83 -34.74
CA LEU A 526 5.05 6.41 -35.04
C LEU A 526 4.25 5.52 -34.08
N VAL A 527 3.96 4.30 -34.52
CA VAL A 527 3.40 3.23 -33.68
C VAL A 527 4.49 2.20 -33.38
N PHE A 528 4.87 2.09 -32.11
CA PHE A 528 5.73 1.03 -31.61
C PHE A 528 4.90 -0.22 -31.32
N VAL A 529 5.11 -1.28 -32.10
CA VAL A 529 4.37 -2.54 -32.00
C VAL A 529 5.29 -3.67 -31.57
N ARG A 530 4.99 -4.30 -30.43
CA ARG A 530 5.70 -5.49 -29.97
C ARG A 530 4.76 -6.62 -29.57
N ASP A 531 5.04 -7.83 -30.06
CA ASP A 531 4.28 -9.01 -29.65
C ASP A 531 4.44 -9.33 -28.15
N GLU A 532 5.64 -9.10 -27.60
CA GLU A 532 5.95 -9.32 -26.17
C GLU A 532 6.80 -8.18 -25.60
N LEU A 533 6.18 -7.36 -24.76
CA LEU A 533 6.81 -6.20 -24.12
C LEU A 533 7.75 -6.57 -22.99
N SER A 534 7.65 -7.77 -22.40
CA SER A 534 8.38 -8.10 -21.18
C SER A 534 9.90 -7.91 -21.31
N GLY A 535 10.49 -8.29 -22.45
CA GLY A 535 11.93 -8.14 -22.67
C GLY A 535 12.36 -6.68 -22.82
N TRP A 536 11.55 -5.87 -23.50
CA TRP A 536 11.81 -4.45 -23.69
C TRP A 536 11.67 -3.68 -22.36
N LEU A 537 10.58 -3.89 -21.61
CA LEU A 537 10.39 -3.28 -20.29
C LEU A 537 11.47 -3.70 -19.28
N ALA A 538 11.89 -4.97 -19.30
CA ALA A 538 12.97 -5.45 -18.44
C ALA A 538 14.32 -4.80 -18.76
N ASN A 539 14.62 -4.58 -20.05
CA ASN A 539 15.83 -3.86 -20.44
C ASN A 539 15.81 -2.41 -19.95
N LEU A 540 14.68 -1.71 -20.09
CA LEU A 540 14.53 -0.34 -19.59
C LEU A 540 14.63 -0.21 -18.06
N ASN A 541 14.54 -1.30 -17.30
CA ASN A 541 14.73 -1.29 -15.85
C ASN A 541 16.22 -1.43 -15.44
N ARG A 542 17.13 -1.74 -16.36
CA ARG A 542 18.57 -1.87 -16.05
C ARG A 542 19.23 -0.50 -16.00
N GLU A 543 20.25 -0.36 -15.15
CA GLU A 543 20.98 0.91 -14.96
C GLU A 543 21.61 1.43 -16.26
N GLU A 544 22.10 0.55 -17.12
CA GLU A 544 22.75 0.91 -18.39
C GLU A 544 21.80 1.51 -19.44
N TYR A 545 20.46 1.36 -19.28
CA TYR A 545 19.44 1.84 -20.21
C TYR A 545 18.58 2.99 -19.64
N GLN A 546 19.06 3.68 -18.59
CA GLN A 546 18.32 4.79 -17.98
C GLN A 546 18.14 5.99 -18.92
N SER A 547 19.10 6.26 -19.82
CA SER A 547 18.95 7.28 -20.87
C SER A 547 17.84 6.95 -21.85
N ASP A 548 17.76 5.67 -22.23
CA ASP A 548 16.77 5.19 -23.19
C ASP A 548 15.39 5.24 -22.56
N ARG A 549 15.30 4.88 -21.28
CA ARG A 549 14.06 4.99 -20.49
C ARG A 549 13.57 6.44 -20.43
N ALA A 550 14.43 7.40 -20.13
CA ALA A 550 14.08 8.82 -20.10
C ALA A 550 13.52 9.30 -21.44
N PHE A 551 14.11 8.88 -22.55
CA PHE A 551 13.61 9.19 -23.89
C PHE A 551 12.20 8.64 -24.14
N TYR A 552 11.93 7.38 -23.80
CA TYR A 552 10.58 6.84 -23.94
C TYR A 552 9.57 7.59 -23.07
N LEU A 553 9.94 8.01 -21.85
CA LEU A 553 9.06 8.80 -20.99
C LEU A 553 8.70 10.15 -21.62
N GLU A 554 9.63 10.81 -22.30
CA GLU A 554 9.39 12.05 -23.06
C GLU A 554 8.40 11.82 -24.20
N CYS A 555 8.43 10.62 -24.82
CA CYS A 555 7.54 10.27 -25.92
C CYS A 555 6.06 10.12 -25.52
N PHE A 556 5.73 10.07 -24.22
CA PHE A 556 4.35 9.86 -23.77
C PHE A 556 3.44 11.05 -24.07
N ASP A 557 3.94 12.28 -23.87
CA ASP A 557 3.14 13.48 -24.06
C ASP A 557 2.81 13.79 -25.52
N GLY A 558 3.58 13.21 -26.45
CA GLY A 558 3.35 13.35 -27.89
C GLY A 558 3.69 14.75 -28.44
N ASN A 559 4.24 15.63 -27.62
CA ASN A 559 4.68 16.97 -28.02
C ASN A 559 6.06 17.36 -27.46
N GLY A 560 6.72 16.46 -26.74
CA GLY A 560 8.05 16.68 -26.17
C GLY A 560 9.13 16.82 -27.24
N ARG A 561 10.09 17.73 -27.03
CA ARG A 561 11.28 17.90 -27.86
C ARG A 561 12.45 17.21 -27.17
N TYR A 562 13.28 16.52 -27.94
CA TYR A 562 14.44 15.80 -27.39
C TYR A 562 15.68 16.01 -28.26
N VAL A 563 16.83 16.25 -27.63
CA VAL A 563 18.10 16.50 -28.34
C VAL A 563 19.16 15.48 -27.93
N TYR A 564 19.81 14.88 -28.92
CA TYR A 564 20.96 14.01 -28.75
C TYR A 564 22.23 14.67 -29.31
N ASP A 565 23.21 14.88 -28.44
CA ASP A 565 24.56 15.30 -28.85
C ASP A 565 25.53 14.11 -28.79
N ARG A 566 26.12 13.75 -29.95
CA ARG A 566 27.07 12.64 -30.07
C ARG A 566 28.33 13.10 -30.80
N ILE A 567 29.51 12.84 -30.21
CA ILE A 567 30.84 13.25 -30.73
C ILE A 567 31.05 12.88 -32.21
N GLY A 568 30.58 11.72 -32.67
CA GLY A 568 30.78 11.25 -34.06
C GLY A 568 29.60 11.47 -35.02
N ARG A 569 28.39 11.77 -34.52
CA ARG A 569 27.18 11.92 -35.35
C ARG A 569 26.60 13.32 -35.35
N GLY A 570 27.18 14.25 -34.59
CA GLY A 570 26.66 15.60 -34.42
C GLY A 570 25.45 15.62 -33.49
N THR A 571 24.56 16.58 -33.73
CA THR A 571 23.35 16.82 -32.96
C THR A 571 22.13 16.30 -33.72
N ILE A 572 21.35 15.41 -33.10
CA ILE A 572 20.02 15.00 -33.58
C ILE A 572 18.99 15.71 -32.73
N GLU A 573 18.29 16.65 -33.35
CA GLU A 573 17.20 17.38 -32.73
C GLU A 573 15.87 16.76 -33.17
N ILE A 574 15.11 16.23 -32.19
CA ILE A 574 13.79 15.64 -32.42
C ILE A 574 12.75 16.68 -32.08
N GLU A 575 12.09 17.21 -33.10
CA GLU A 575 11.12 18.29 -32.97
C GLU A 575 9.90 17.85 -32.15
N SER A 576 9.41 16.62 -32.36
CA SER A 576 8.33 16.07 -31.57
C SER A 576 8.40 14.55 -31.37
N CYS A 577 8.42 14.15 -30.11
CA CYS A 577 8.46 12.76 -29.68
C CYS A 577 7.05 12.17 -29.60
N THR A 578 6.43 11.88 -30.75
CA THR A 578 5.11 11.21 -30.81
C THR A 578 5.26 9.72 -31.08
N LEU A 579 5.09 8.92 -30.03
CA LEU A 579 5.21 7.46 -30.12
C LEU A 579 4.06 6.77 -29.39
N SER A 580 3.13 6.19 -30.14
CA SER A 580 2.07 5.35 -29.59
C SER A 580 2.61 3.92 -29.42
N ILE A 581 2.37 3.28 -28.27
CA ILE A 581 3.00 2.00 -27.93
C ILE A 581 1.93 0.95 -27.68
N ILE A 582 2.02 -0.19 -28.36
CA ILE A 582 1.18 -1.36 -28.09
C ILE A 582 2.01 -2.64 -28.01
N GLY A 583 1.65 -3.49 -27.05
CA GLY A 583 2.12 -4.86 -27.08
C GLY A 583 1.53 -5.79 -26.06
N GLY A 584 1.77 -7.08 -26.27
CA GLY A 584 1.34 -8.14 -25.37
C GLY A 584 2.27 -8.30 -24.18
N ILE A 585 1.73 -8.69 -23.04
CA ILE A 585 2.54 -9.16 -21.91
C ILE A 585 1.83 -10.26 -21.13
N GLN A 586 2.62 -11.14 -20.52
CA GLN A 586 2.10 -12.21 -19.66
C GLN A 586 1.91 -11.73 -18.22
N PRO A 587 0.86 -12.18 -17.51
CA PRO A 587 0.62 -11.85 -16.10
C PRO A 587 1.84 -12.01 -15.20
N SER A 588 2.57 -13.12 -15.34
CA SER A 588 3.76 -13.40 -14.52
C SER A 588 4.91 -12.42 -14.77
N LYS A 589 5.01 -11.87 -15.98
CA LYS A 589 6.08 -10.93 -16.37
C LYS A 589 5.76 -9.51 -15.93
N ILE A 590 4.53 -9.03 -16.18
CA ILE A 590 4.11 -7.71 -15.71
C ILE A 590 4.08 -7.63 -14.18
N SER A 591 3.76 -8.74 -13.50
CA SER A 591 3.81 -8.83 -12.04
C SER A 591 5.19 -8.46 -11.47
N LEU A 592 6.27 -8.92 -12.10
CA LEU A 592 7.62 -8.60 -11.66
C LEU A 592 7.92 -7.10 -11.83
N LEU A 593 7.55 -6.54 -12.98
CA LEU A 593 7.77 -5.12 -13.28
C LEU A 593 7.00 -4.19 -12.34
N VAL A 594 5.75 -4.52 -12.02
CA VAL A 594 4.93 -3.76 -11.06
C VAL A 594 5.50 -3.87 -9.63
N ARG A 595 6.02 -5.05 -9.25
CA ARG A 595 6.68 -5.26 -7.96
C ARG A 595 7.92 -4.39 -7.80
N ASP A 596 8.76 -4.33 -8.83
CA ASP A 596 9.99 -3.54 -8.80
C ASP A 596 9.69 -2.03 -8.69
N ALA A 597 8.68 -1.54 -9.41
CA ALA A 597 8.21 -0.17 -9.31
C ALA A 597 7.69 0.19 -7.90
N THR A 598 7.04 -0.75 -7.21
CA THR A 598 6.45 -0.50 -5.88
C THR A 598 7.49 -0.48 -4.76
N ARG A 599 8.64 -1.14 -4.91
CA ARG A 599 9.72 -1.15 -3.91
C ARG A 599 10.59 0.12 -3.93
N GLY A 600 10.25 1.11 -4.76
CA GLY A 600 11.03 2.34 -4.93
C GLY A 600 12.36 2.14 -5.66
N ILE A 601 12.55 0.99 -6.33
CA ILE A 601 13.76 0.71 -7.11
C ILE A 601 13.73 1.51 -8.43
N VAL A 602 12.52 1.74 -8.98
CA VAL A 602 12.31 2.46 -10.25
C VAL A 602 11.02 3.29 -10.14
N ASP A 603 11.11 4.53 -9.65
CA ASP A 603 9.96 5.41 -9.35
C ASP A 603 9.86 6.62 -10.30
N ASP A 604 9.78 6.38 -11.62
CA ASP A 604 9.70 7.44 -12.63
C ASP A 604 8.40 7.42 -13.47
N GLY A 605 7.50 6.48 -13.16
CA GLY A 605 6.16 6.47 -13.72
C GLY A 605 6.01 5.80 -15.08
N LEU A 606 6.95 4.97 -15.55
CA LEU A 606 6.83 4.30 -16.87
C LEU A 606 5.59 3.41 -16.97
N ILE A 607 5.36 2.52 -16.01
CA ILE A 607 4.19 1.61 -16.02
C ILE A 607 2.89 2.41 -15.90
N GLN A 608 2.92 3.52 -15.15
CA GLN A 608 1.82 4.45 -14.99
C GLN A 608 1.48 5.20 -16.28
N ARG A 609 2.32 5.15 -17.33
CA ARG A 609 2.00 5.72 -18.66
C ARG A 609 1.30 4.74 -19.59
N PHE A 610 1.33 3.43 -19.30
CA PHE A 610 0.50 2.45 -19.99
C PHE A 610 -0.96 2.54 -19.51
N GLN A 611 -1.62 3.63 -19.85
CA GLN A 611 -2.99 3.96 -19.42
C GLN A 611 -4.03 3.01 -20.03
N LEU A 612 -3.77 2.45 -21.21
CA LEU A 612 -4.60 1.39 -21.82
C LEU A 612 -4.05 -0.02 -21.49
N ALA A 613 -3.51 -0.21 -20.29
CA ALA A 613 -3.13 -1.54 -19.78
C ALA A 613 -4.38 -2.30 -19.36
N ILE A 614 -4.77 -3.32 -20.14
CA ILE A 614 -5.94 -4.14 -19.87
C ILE A 614 -5.55 -5.56 -19.46
N TRP A 615 -6.16 -6.02 -18.38
CA TRP A 615 -6.07 -7.40 -17.89
C TRP A 615 -7.47 -7.97 -17.63
N PRO A 616 -8.20 -8.35 -18.69
CA PRO A 616 -9.55 -8.89 -18.58
C PRO A 616 -9.56 -10.29 -18.00
N ASP A 617 -10.74 -10.74 -17.58
CA ASP A 617 -10.95 -12.13 -17.18
C ASP A 617 -10.90 -13.06 -18.40
N ASP A 618 -10.39 -14.27 -18.19
CA ASP A 618 -10.22 -15.24 -19.28
C ASP A 618 -11.59 -15.71 -19.81
N ILE A 619 -11.65 -16.04 -21.10
CA ILE A 619 -12.83 -16.67 -21.71
C ILE A 619 -12.98 -18.06 -21.09
N GLY A 620 -14.07 -18.26 -20.34
CA GLY A 620 -14.28 -19.46 -19.53
C GLY A 620 -14.40 -20.76 -20.33
N SER A 621 -14.94 -20.70 -21.55
CA SER A 621 -15.08 -21.86 -22.42
C SER A 621 -14.78 -21.49 -23.88
N TRP A 622 -13.92 -22.27 -24.52
CA TRP A 622 -13.65 -22.15 -25.94
C TRP A 622 -14.73 -22.85 -26.77
N GLN A 623 -15.15 -22.22 -27.87
CA GLN A 623 -16.10 -22.76 -28.83
C GLN A 623 -15.49 -22.76 -30.24
N TRP A 624 -15.76 -23.81 -31.01
CA TRP A 624 -15.38 -23.83 -32.42
C TRP A 624 -16.33 -22.95 -33.22
N ILE A 625 -15.88 -21.73 -33.54
CA ILE A 625 -16.61 -20.78 -34.38
C ILE A 625 -15.93 -20.71 -35.75
N ASP A 626 -16.54 -21.35 -36.73
CA ASP A 626 -16.11 -21.32 -38.13
C ASP A 626 -17.19 -20.63 -38.98
N ARG A 627 -17.12 -19.29 -39.02
CA ARG A 627 -18.01 -18.45 -39.83
C ARG A 627 -17.20 -17.43 -40.62
N VAL A 628 -17.75 -17.01 -41.76
CA VAL A 628 -17.14 -15.96 -42.59
C VAL A 628 -17.05 -14.63 -41.81
N PRO A 629 -15.97 -13.83 -42.02
CA PRO A 629 -15.87 -12.50 -41.44
C PRO A 629 -16.99 -11.58 -41.92
N ASN A 630 -17.47 -10.70 -41.03
CA ASN A 630 -18.40 -9.65 -41.40
C ASN A 630 -17.70 -8.64 -42.33
N GLN A 631 -17.98 -8.73 -43.64
CA GLN A 631 -17.35 -7.89 -44.66
C GLN A 631 -17.77 -6.43 -44.55
N GLU A 632 -19.01 -6.15 -44.17
CA GLU A 632 -19.49 -4.77 -44.00
C GLU A 632 -18.77 -4.09 -42.84
N ALA A 633 -18.65 -4.77 -41.69
CA ALA A 633 -17.90 -4.27 -40.54
C ALA A 633 -16.43 -4.05 -40.88
N LYS A 634 -15.80 -4.98 -41.62
CA LYS A 634 -14.41 -4.84 -42.09
C LYS A 634 -14.24 -3.62 -43.02
N MET A 635 -15.16 -3.40 -43.95
CA MET A 635 -15.12 -2.23 -44.84
C MET A 635 -15.26 -0.93 -44.07
N LYS A 636 -16.19 -0.84 -43.10
CA LYS A 636 -16.33 0.35 -42.23
C LYS A 636 -15.06 0.60 -41.43
N TYR A 637 -14.48 -0.45 -40.84
CA TYR A 637 -13.24 -0.38 -40.09
C TYR A 637 -12.07 0.12 -40.95
N ASN A 638 -11.86 -0.46 -42.14
CA ASN A 638 -10.78 -0.06 -43.05
C ASN A 638 -10.95 1.40 -43.51
N ARG A 639 -12.17 1.85 -43.78
CA ARG A 639 -12.43 3.26 -44.16
C ARG A 639 -11.99 4.23 -43.07
N VAL A 640 -12.13 3.89 -41.79
CA VAL A 640 -11.63 4.76 -40.70
C VAL A 640 -10.11 4.93 -40.81
N PHE A 641 -9.37 3.83 -41.01
CA PHE A 641 -7.91 3.91 -41.21
C PHE A 641 -7.55 4.71 -42.46
N GLU A 642 -8.23 4.49 -43.58
CA GLU A 642 -8.02 5.24 -44.82
C GLU A 642 -8.31 6.74 -44.65
N SER A 643 -9.42 7.08 -43.98
CA SER A 643 -9.80 8.47 -43.70
C SER A 643 -8.77 9.17 -42.82
N LEU A 644 -8.31 8.53 -41.74
CA LEU A 644 -7.27 9.11 -40.86
C LEU A 644 -5.90 9.19 -41.55
N HIS A 645 -5.55 8.20 -42.38
CA HIS A 645 -4.30 8.21 -43.14
C HIS A 645 -4.24 9.38 -44.13
N ASN A 646 -5.34 9.62 -44.84
CA ASN A 646 -5.48 10.70 -45.82
C ASN A 646 -5.92 12.03 -45.21
N LEU A 647 -6.16 12.08 -43.89
CA LEU A 647 -6.56 13.30 -43.20
C LEU A 647 -5.45 14.35 -43.32
N ASP A 648 -5.79 15.50 -43.90
CA ASP A 648 -4.91 16.65 -43.99
C ASP A 648 -5.50 17.81 -43.19
N PHE A 649 -5.05 17.88 -41.93
CA PHE A 649 -5.40 18.95 -40.99
C PHE A 649 -4.23 19.92 -40.80
N MET A 650 -3.23 19.87 -41.66
CA MET A 650 -2.04 20.69 -41.55
C MET A 650 -2.40 22.16 -41.76
N GLY A 651 -2.22 22.97 -40.71
CA GLY A 651 -2.32 24.43 -40.81
C GLY A 651 -1.15 25.05 -41.58
N VAL A 652 -1.16 26.38 -41.69
CA VAL A 652 -0.17 27.19 -42.44
C VAL A 652 1.28 26.94 -42.01
N ASP A 653 1.50 26.43 -40.78
CA ASP A 653 2.83 26.23 -40.16
C ASP A 653 3.11 24.76 -39.75
N ALA A 654 2.42 23.76 -40.32
CA ALA A 654 2.58 22.34 -39.96
C ALA A 654 2.24 21.99 -38.49
N GLU A 655 1.50 22.86 -37.81
CA GLU A 655 0.99 22.63 -36.46
C GLU A 655 -0.28 21.76 -36.44
N PRO A 656 -0.51 20.97 -35.37
CA PRO A 656 -1.73 20.17 -35.21
C PRO A 656 -3.00 21.04 -35.23
N CYS A 657 -4.05 20.56 -35.88
CA CYS A 657 -5.37 21.19 -35.73
C CYS A 657 -5.84 21.07 -34.26
N GLN A 658 -6.16 22.20 -33.64
CA GLN A 658 -6.50 22.27 -32.22
C GLN A 658 -8.00 22.25 -32.00
N PHE A 659 -8.47 21.20 -31.35
CA PHE A 659 -9.85 21.02 -30.94
C PHE A 659 -10.05 21.51 -29.51
N ARG A 660 -11.30 21.86 -29.20
CA ARG A 660 -11.76 22.10 -27.84
C ARG A 660 -13.05 21.32 -27.60
N PHE A 661 -13.39 21.09 -26.34
CA PHE A 661 -14.72 20.60 -26.02
C PHE A 661 -15.76 21.66 -26.35
N THR A 662 -16.90 21.22 -26.87
CA THR A 662 -18.16 21.99 -26.87
C THR A 662 -18.55 22.37 -25.43
N SER A 663 -19.40 23.39 -25.26
CA SER A 663 -19.77 23.88 -23.92
C SER A 663 -20.34 22.78 -23.03
N GLU A 664 -21.23 21.96 -23.56
CA GLU A 664 -21.86 20.84 -22.85
C GLU A 664 -20.85 19.73 -22.54
N ALA A 665 -19.97 19.39 -23.50
CA ALA A 665 -18.94 18.38 -23.29
C ALA A 665 -17.89 18.83 -22.24
N GLN A 666 -17.58 20.13 -22.20
CA GLN A 666 -16.65 20.71 -21.24
C GLN A 666 -17.14 20.54 -19.80
N GLU A 667 -18.45 20.69 -19.56
CA GLU A 667 -19.04 20.48 -18.23
C GLU A 667 -18.87 19.04 -17.76
N LEU A 668 -19.12 18.07 -18.64
CA LEU A 668 -18.93 16.64 -18.35
C LEU A 668 -17.47 16.33 -18.01
N PHE A 669 -16.53 16.86 -18.80
CA PHE A 669 -15.11 16.68 -18.56
C PHE A 669 -14.67 17.29 -17.22
N ILE A 670 -15.15 18.49 -16.87
CA ILE A 670 -14.84 19.14 -15.59
C ILE A 670 -15.38 18.33 -14.40
N GLN A 671 -16.61 17.84 -14.49
CA GLN A 671 -17.21 17.01 -13.44
C GLN A 671 -16.39 15.75 -13.21
N TRP A 672 -16.04 15.05 -14.30
CA TRP A 672 -15.18 13.88 -14.23
C TRP A 672 -13.77 14.20 -13.68
N MET A 673 -13.16 15.31 -14.13
CA MET A 673 -11.84 15.75 -13.69
C MET A 673 -11.80 15.99 -12.17
N LYS A 674 -12.85 16.57 -11.59
CA LYS A 674 -12.96 16.73 -10.13
C LYS A 674 -13.02 15.37 -9.43
N LYS A 675 -13.91 14.48 -9.88
CA LYS A 675 -14.06 13.11 -9.34
C LYS A 675 -12.73 12.36 -9.34
N ILE A 676 -12.00 12.37 -10.46
CA ILE A 676 -10.76 11.59 -10.59
C ILE A 676 -9.62 12.16 -9.72
N GLN A 677 -9.59 13.49 -9.53
CA GLN A 677 -8.63 14.17 -8.67
C GLN A 677 -8.90 13.91 -7.17
N ASP A 678 -10.17 13.80 -6.77
CA ASP A 678 -10.55 13.42 -5.40
C ASP A 678 -10.19 11.95 -5.11
N ILE A 679 -10.44 11.05 -6.07
CA ILE A 679 -10.06 9.64 -5.95
C ILE A 679 -8.54 9.51 -5.80
N ALA A 680 -7.76 10.21 -6.63
CA ALA A 680 -6.30 10.10 -6.61
C ALA A 680 -5.69 10.56 -5.27
N ARG A 681 -6.24 11.60 -4.64
CA ARG A 681 -5.73 12.19 -3.39
C ARG A 681 -6.31 11.57 -2.11
N ASN A 682 -7.05 10.47 -2.21
CA ASN A 682 -7.50 9.75 -1.03
C ASN A 682 -6.28 9.13 -0.30
N PRO A 683 -6.04 9.42 1.00
CA PRO A 683 -4.91 8.87 1.76
C PRO A 683 -4.87 7.33 1.84
N GLU A 684 -5.98 6.65 1.55
CA GLU A 684 -6.07 5.18 1.51
C GLU A 684 -5.62 4.58 0.17
N ILE A 685 -5.46 5.40 -0.88
CA ILE A 685 -4.99 4.94 -2.19
C ILE A 685 -3.47 4.78 -2.17
N HIS A 686 -3.01 3.65 -2.70
CA HIS A 686 -1.58 3.36 -2.80
C HIS A 686 -0.88 4.35 -3.77
N PRO A 687 0.30 4.92 -3.44
CA PRO A 687 0.97 5.96 -4.24
C PRO A 687 1.18 5.61 -5.73
N VAL A 688 1.48 4.34 -6.03
CA VAL A 688 1.64 3.85 -7.40
C VAL A 688 0.33 3.96 -8.21
N LEU A 689 -0.81 3.66 -7.58
CA LEU A 689 -2.13 3.79 -8.21
C LEU A 689 -2.54 5.26 -8.31
N GLU A 690 -2.26 6.08 -7.30
CA GLU A 690 -2.42 7.55 -7.37
C GLU A 690 -1.70 8.12 -8.59
N SER A 691 -0.41 7.81 -8.76
CA SER A 691 0.41 8.28 -9.89
C SER A 691 -0.11 7.82 -11.26
N HIS A 692 -0.77 6.67 -11.34
CA HIS A 692 -1.45 6.19 -12.54
C HIS A 692 -2.72 7.01 -12.81
N ILE A 693 -3.56 7.21 -11.80
CA ILE A 693 -4.82 7.95 -11.91
C ILE A 693 -4.57 9.41 -12.31
N LEU A 694 -3.52 10.04 -11.76
CA LEU A 694 -3.16 11.42 -12.08
C LEU A 694 -2.74 11.66 -13.54
N LYS A 695 -2.37 10.61 -14.29
CA LYS A 695 -2.02 10.69 -15.73
C LYS A 695 -3.20 10.43 -16.66
N MET A 696 -4.29 9.86 -16.15
CA MET A 696 -5.49 9.53 -16.90
C MET A 696 -6.17 10.70 -17.64
N PRO A 697 -6.15 11.96 -17.14
CA PRO A 697 -6.74 13.11 -17.85
C PRO A 697 -6.28 13.25 -19.30
N GLN A 698 -5.00 13.02 -19.57
CA GLN A 698 -4.42 13.08 -20.91
C GLN A 698 -4.97 11.98 -21.81
N THR A 699 -4.99 10.74 -21.32
CA THR A 699 -5.55 9.61 -22.07
C THR A 699 -7.02 9.82 -22.41
N ILE A 700 -7.84 10.25 -21.46
CA ILE A 700 -9.28 10.42 -21.66
C ILE A 700 -9.58 11.58 -22.61
N ALA A 701 -8.86 12.70 -22.51
CA ALA A 701 -8.98 13.78 -23.49
C ALA A 701 -8.58 13.32 -24.91
N GLY A 702 -7.45 12.60 -25.03
CA GLY A 702 -7.00 12.03 -26.30
C GLY A 702 -7.99 11.03 -26.90
N LEU A 703 -8.64 10.19 -26.08
CA LEU A 703 -9.69 9.27 -26.53
C LEU A 703 -10.93 10.03 -27.02
N ALA A 704 -11.33 11.11 -26.34
CA ALA A 704 -12.48 11.91 -26.76
C ALA A 704 -12.23 12.54 -28.14
N LEU A 705 -11.05 13.11 -28.36
CA LEU A 705 -10.64 13.62 -29.67
C LEU A 705 -10.63 12.53 -30.74
N LEU A 706 -10.00 11.39 -30.44
CA LEU A 706 -9.92 10.28 -31.39
C LEU A 706 -11.31 9.80 -31.80
N PHE A 707 -12.22 9.63 -30.83
CA PHE A 707 -13.58 9.18 -31.10
C PHE A 707 -14.41 10.20 -31.89
N GLU A 708 -14.21 11.50 -31.64
CA GLU A 708 -14.85 12.55 -32.42
C GLU A 708 -14.42 12.48 -33.90
N ILE A 709 -13.12 12.34 -34.16
CA ILE A 709 -12.59 12.29 -35.53
C ILE A 709 -12.99 10.99 -36.23
N ILE A 710 -13.06 9.85 -35.53
CA ILE A 710 -13.57 8.59 -36.09
C ILE A 710 -15.04 8.74 -36.52
N ASP A 711 -15.85 9.48 -35.76
CA ASP A 711 -17.25 9.77 -36.08
C ASP A 711 -17.38 10.87 -37.17
N GLY A 712 -16.27 11.43 -37.66
CA GLY A 712 -16.22 12.41 -38.76
C GLY A 712 -16.24 13.88 -38.32
N GLY A 713 -16.05 14.17 -37.02
CA GLY A 713 -15.95 15.53 -36.51
C GLY A 713 -14.66 16.24 -36.93
N CYS A 714 -14.75 17.54 -37.20
CA CYS A 714 -13.64 18.34 -37.74
C CYS A 714 -13.30 19.63 -36.97
N ASP A 715 -14.16 20.06 -36.03
CA ASP A 715 -14.02 21.39 -35.41
C ASP A 715 -13.89 21.34 -33.88
N ALA A 716 -14.76 20.60 -33.19
CA ALA A 716 -14.83 20.55 -31.74
C ALA A 716 -15.27 19.17 -31.26
N VAL A 717 -14.90 18.80 -30.02
CA VAL A 717 -15.29 17.54 -29.41
C VAL A 717 -16.65 17.65 -28.74
N GLY A 718 -17.60 16.87 -29.23
CA GLY A 718 -18.99 16.85 -28.82
C GLY A 718 -19.27 15.97 -27.59
N VAL A 719 -20.53 15.98 -27.16
CA VAL A 719 -21.00 15.22 -25.99
C VAL A 719 -20.85 13.72 -26.19
N THR A 720 -21.18 13.20 -27.37
CA THR A 720 -21.15 11.76 -27.67
C THR A 720 -19.75 11.17 -27.52
N ALA A 721 -18.76 11.80 -28.15
CA ALA A 721 -17.37 11.37 -28.06
C ALA A 721 -16.81 11.48 -26.64
N THR A 722 -17.16 12.56 -25.92
CA THR A 722 -16.78 12.74 -24.51
C THR A 722 -17.38 11.68 -23.60
N ILE A 723 -18.68 11.42 -23.65
CA ILE A 723 -19.32 10.36 -22.83
C ILE A 723 -18.67 9.00 -23.11
N ARG A 724 -18.43 8.71 -24.39
CA ARG A 724 -17.76 7.48 -24.80
C ARG A 724 -16.36 7.39 -24.19
N ALA A 725 -15.54 8.44 -24.27
CA ALA A 725 -14.23 8.46 -23.62
C ALA A 725 -14.29 8.37 -22.09
N LEU A 726 -15.24 9.05 -21.44
CA LEU A 726 -15.43 8.98 -19.99
C LEU A 726 -15.82 7.57 -19.52
N SER A 727 -16.56 6.80 -20.33
CA SER A 727 -16.87 5.40 -20.03
C SER A 727 -15.64 4.51 -19.92
N TRP A 728 -14.54 4.85 -20.62
CA TRP A 728 -13.26 4.18 -20.47
C TRP A 728 -12.61 4.43 -19.11
N SER A 729 -12.87 5.57 -18.46
CA SER A 729 -12.21 5.91 -17.19
C SER A 729 -12.48 4.88 -16.10
N ASP A 730 -13.75 4.59 -15.81
CA ASP A 730 -14.08 3.64 -14.73
C ASP A 730 -13.61 2.21 -15.10
N TYR A 731 -13.70 1.84 -16.38
CA TYR A 731 -13.18 0.56 -16.90
C TYR A 731 -11.66 0.44 -16.70
N LEU A 732 -10.87 1.42 -17.15
CA LEU A 732 -9.42 1.43 -17.01
C LEU A 732 -8.97 1.50 -15.55
N VAL A 733 -9.68 2.24 -14.68
CA VAL A 733 -9.43 2.25 -13.23
C VAL A 733 -9.61 0.85 -12.64
N SER A 734 -10.60 0.07 -13.09
CA SER A 734 -10.79 -1.31 -12.62
C SER A 734 -9.59 -2.20 -12.99
N HIS A 735 -9.04 -2.05 -14.20
CA HIS A 735 -7.85 -2.77 -14.64
C HIS A 735 -6.58 -2.30 -13.92
N ALA A 736 -6.43 -1.00 -13.69
CA ALA A 736 -5.32 -0.46 -12.91
C ALA A 736 -5.33 -0.99 -11.47
N LYS A 737 -6.51 -1.04 -10.82
CA LYS A 737 -6.66 -1.66 -9.49
C LYS A 737 -6.24 -3.13 -9.50
N ARG A 738 -6.64 -3.89 -10.52
CA ARG A 738 -6.20 -5.29 -10.69
C ARG A 738 -4.70 -5.40 -10.94
N LEU A 739 -4.13 -4.52 -11.75
CA LEU A 739 -2.69 -4.51 -12.06
C LEU A 739 -1.86 -4.24 -10.80
N TYR A 740 -2.25 -3.23 -10.02
CA TYR A 740 -1.52 -2.82 -8.83
C TYR A 740 -1.88 -3.64 -7.58
N SER A 741 -2.95 -4.44 -7.58
CA SER A 741 -3.24 -5.38 -6.48
C SER A 741 -2.16 -6.45 -6.32
N ILE A 742 -1.37 -6.72 -7.37
CA ILE A 742 -0.20 -7.61 -7.29
C ILE A 742 0.82 -7.11 -6.26
N ALA A 743 0.93 -5.78 -6.08
CA ALA A 743 1.84 -5.20 -5.11
C ALA A 743 1.27 -5.26 -3.67
N THR A 744 -0.05 -5.27 -3.51
CA THR A 744 -0.73 -5.26 -2.20
C THR A 744 -1.05 -6.66 -1.66
N ASN A 745 -1.31 -7.65 -2.53
CA ASN A 745 -1.78 -8.99 -2.15
C ASN A 745 -0.64 -10.05 -2.10
N TYR A 746 0.60 -9.61 -1.87
CA TYR A 746 1.81 -10.43 -2.05
C TYR A 746 1.81 -11.71 -1.19
N SER A 747 1.39 -11.62 0.07
CA SER A 747 1.32 -12.78 0.98
C SER A 747 0.21 -13.78 0.62
N LEU A 748 -0.89 -13.31 0.04
CA LEU A 748 -2.02 -14.15 -0.35
C LEU A 748 -1.72 -14.98 -1.61
N ASP A 749 -1.04 -14.40 -2.61
CA ASP A 749 -0.57 -15.15 -3.79
C ASP A 749 0.46 -16.21 -3.41
N SER A 750 1.36 -15.87 -2.48
CA SER A 750 2.34 -16.79 -1.90
C SER A 750 1.65 -17.94 -1.15
N ALA A 751 0.55 -17.68 -0.45
CA ALA A 751 -0.25 -18.70 0.23
C ALA A 751 -0.86 -19.70 -0.76
N LYS A 752 -1.49 -19.20 -1.82
CA LYS A 752 -2.05 -20.03 -2.92
C LYS A 752 -0.97 -20.88 -3.58
N LEU A 753 0.20 -20.31 -3.83
CA LEU A 753 1.33 -21.04 -4.42
C LEU A 753 1.80 -22.20 -3.54
N ILE A 754 1.86 -22.01 -2.22
CA ILE A 754 2.21 -23.06 -1.26
C ILE A 754 1.14 -24.16 -1.29
N LEU A 755 -0.14 -23.79 -1.33
CA LEU A 755 -1.27 -24.73 -1.38
C LEU A 755 -1.27 -25.57 -2.69
N ASP A 756 -1.13 -24.92 -3.85
CA ASP A 756 -1.04 -25.59 -5.17
C ASP A 756 0.13 -26.59 -5.22
N ARG A 757 1.19 -26.29 -4.49
CA ARG A 757 2.41 -27.11 -4.42
C ARG A 757 2.48 -27.97 -3.15
N LYS A 758 1.38 -28.15 -2.41
CA LYS A 758 1.29 -28.98 -1.18
C LYS A 758 2.04 -30.31 -1.32
N LYS A 759 1.84 -31.02 -2.44
CA LYS A 759 2.46 -32.33 -2.73
C LYS A 759 4.00 -32.33 -2.82
N LYS A 760 4.63 -31.16 -2.99
CA LYS A 760 6.10 -31.00 -3.09
C LYS A 760 6.77 -30.76 -1.74
N LEU A 761 5.98 -30.63 -0.67
CA LEU A 761 6.44 -30.44 0.71
C LEU A 761 6.20 -31.72 1.51
N PRO A 762 7.07 -32.03 2.49
CA PRO A 762 6.79 -33.10 3.44
C PRO A 762 5.58 -32.75 4.33
N ASN A 763 5.02 -33.75 5.03
CA ASN A 763 4.03 -33.52 6.07
C ASN A 763 4.50 -34.22 7.35
N PRO A 764 4.95 -33.49 8.39
CA PRO A 764 5.02 -32.03 8.48
C PRO A 764 6.13 -31.39 7.65
N PHE A 765 6.04 -30.07 7.41
CA PHE A 765 7.10 -29.24 6.81
C PHE A 765 7.44 -28.02 7.67
N SER A 766 8.58 -27.39 7.39
CA SER A 766 9.03 -26.15 8.02
C SER A 766 9.19 -25.02 7.00
N VAL A 767 9.32 -23.78 7.48
CA VAL A 767 9.65 -22.60 6.64
C VAL A 767 10.89 -22.85 5.78
N ARG A 768 11.88 -23.53 6.34
CA ARG A 768 13.14 -23.85 5.66
C ARG A 768 12.94 -24.82 4.49
N ASP A 769 11.96 -25.72 4.59
CA ASP A 769 11.63 -26.66 3.51
C ASP A 769 11.04 -25.95 2.30
N ILE A 770 10.26 -24.88 2.53
CA ILE A 770 9.76 -23.99 1.47
C ILE A 770 10.92 -23.19 0.86
N GLN A 771 11.77 -22.56 1.68
CA GLN A 771 12.92 -21.78 1.19
C GLN A 771 13.86 -22.59 0.31
N ARG A 772 14.17 -23.83 0.70
CA ARG A 772 15.05 -24.72 -0.07
C ARG A 772 14.52 -25.05 -1.46
N LYS A 773 13.23 -24.89 -1.72
CA LYS A 773 12.65 -25.13 -3.03
C LYS A 773 12.87 -23.97 -4.01
N GLY A 774 13.30 -22.79 -3.54
CA GLY A 774 13.58 -21.63 -4.39
C GLY A 774 12.39 -21.21 -5.24
N TRP A 775 11.17 -21.30 -4.71
CA TRP A 775 9.96 -20.93 -5.45
C TRP A 775 9.90 -19.42 -5.63
N SER A 776 9.83 -18.96 -6.88
CA SER A 776 9.65 -17.54 -7.21
C SER A 776 8.39 -16.98 -6.53
N GLY A 777 8.54 -15.85 -5.84
CA GLY A 777 7.46 -15.26 -5.03
C GLY A 777 7.41 -15.77 -3.60
N LEU A 778 8.43 -16.49 -3.13
CA LEU A 778 8.65 -16.92 -1.74
C LEU A 778 10.10 -16.62 -1.34
N ASP A 779 10.55 -15.41 -1.66
CA ASP A 779 11.97 -15.04 -1.70
C ASP A 779 12.53 -14.62 -0.32
N SER A 780 11.66 -14.44 0.69
CA SER A 780 12.06 -14.05 2.05
C SER A 780 11.33 -14.86 3.12
N VAL A 781 11.99 -15.03 4.28
CA VAL A 781 11.39 -15.69 5.46
C VAL A 781 10.09 -14.99 5.88
N LYS A 782 10.10 -13.65 5.88
CA LYS A 782 8.96 -12.81 6.24
C LYS A 782 7.73 -13.15 5.39
N LEU A 783 7.91 -13.20 4.07
CA LEU A 783 6.82 -13.49 3.15
C LEU A 783 6.29 -14.92 3.28
N ILE A 784 7.19 -15.90 3.48
CA ILE A 784 6.78 -17.29 3.69
C ILE A 784 5.91 -17.38 4.96
N ASN A 785 6.27 -16.66 6.03
CA ASN A 785 5.47 -16.65 7.25
C ASN A 785 4.10 -15.98 7.05
N GLU A 786 4.05 -14.83 6.36
CA GLU A 786 2.78 -14.17 6.03
C GLU A 786 1.87 -15.07 5.16
N ALA A 787 2.45 -15.80 4.21
CA ALA A 787 1.73 -16.76 3.38
C ALA A 787 1.21 -17.98 4.16
N LEU A 788 1.99 -18.47 5.14
CA LEU A 788 1.57 -19.55 6.02
C LEU A 788 0.47 -19.12 6.99
N ALA A 789 0.47 -17.85 7.42
CA ALA A 789 -0.61 -17.29 8.24
C ALA A 789 -1.95 -17.39 7.52
N TRP A 790 -2.02 -16.96 6.25
CA TRP A 790 -3.22 -17.13 5.41
C TRP A 790 -3.71 -18.58 5.34
N LEU A 791 -2.81 -19.55 5.20
CA LEU A 791 -3.19 -20.97 5.14
C LEU A 791 -3.67 -21.53 6.48
N ILE A 792 -3.21 -20.98 7.61
CA ILE A 792 -3.71 -21.32 8.94
C ILE A 792 -5.10 -20.71 9.14
N ASP A 793 -5.25 -19.42 8.84
CA ASP A 793 -6.50 -18.67 9.04
C ASP A 793 -7.67 -19.28 8.24
N TYR A 794 -7.38 -19.84 7.07
CA TYR A 794 -8.39 -20.49 6.20
C TYR A 794 -8.48 -22.01 6.40
N GLY A 795 -7.82 -22.55 7.42
CA GLY A 795 -7.97 -23.93 7.87
C GLY A 795 -7.27 -24.98 7.00
N TYR A 796 -6.31 -24.60 6.14
CA TYR A 796 -5.50 -25.53 5.35
C TYR A 796 -4.31 -26.12 6.14
N LEU A 797 -3.81 -25.39 7.14
CA LEU A 797 -2.65 -25.79 7.94
C LEU A 797 -2.92 -25.73 9.43
N CYS A 798 -2.26 -26.61 10.18
CA CYS A 798 -2.11 -26.53 11.62
C CYS A 798 -0.65 -26.28 11.99
N ARG A 799 -0.39 -25.36 12.92
CA ARG A 799 0.95 -25.03 13.41
C ARG A 799 1.25 -25.81 14.68
N GLU A 800 2.30 -26.60 14.66
CA GLU A 800 2.83 -27.31 15.82
C GLU A 800 4.16 -26.68 16.25
N THR A 801 4.32 -26.39 17.53
CA THR A 801 5.61 -26.01 18.12
C THR A 801 6.18 -27.22 18.84
N ILE A 802 7.27 -27.77 18.31
CA ILE A 802 7.98 -28.91 18.89
C ILE A 802 8.94 -28.35 19.95
N SER A 803 8.78 -28.80 21.20
CA SER A 803 9.56 -28.35 22.35
C SER A 803 11.04 -28.72 22.25
N SER A 804 11.86 -27.93 22.95
CA SER A 804 13.32 -28.09 22.99
C SER A 804 13.79 -29.40 23.65
N GLU A 805 12.95 -30.04 24.46
CA GLU A 805 13.24 -31.31 25.16
C GLU A 805 13.39 -32.50 24.19
N ASP A 806 12.70 -32.47 23.05
CA ASP A 806 12.72 -33.55 22.05
C ASP A 806 13.81 -33.39 20.98
N THR A 807 14.49 -32.23 20.92
CA THR A 807 15.35 -31.88 19.76
C THR A 807 16.76 -31.41 20.13
N ASN A 808 17.17 -31.45 21.41
CA ASN A 808 18.48 -30.98 21.88
C ASN A 808 18.87 -29.59 21.28
N GLY A 809 17.91 -28.66 21.19
CA GLY A 809 18.11 -27.39 20.50
C GLY A 809 16.93 -26.40 20.59
N ARG A 810 17.00 -25.30 19.81
CA ARG A 810 15.96 -24.26 19.76
C ARG A 810 14.60 -24.85 19.33
N PRO A 811 13.48 -24.34 19.88
CA PRO A 811 12.13 -24.78 19.51
C PRO A 811 11.92 -24.73 17.99
N LYS A 812 11.31 -25.79 17.43
CA LYS A 812 11.10 -25.91 15.99
C LYS A 812 9.62 -25.80 15.67
N VAL A 813 9.27 -24.92 14.73
CA VAL A 813 7.90 -24.81 14.21
C VAL A 813 7.73 -25.73 13.02
N ALA A 814 6.72 -26.59 13.09
CA ALA A 814 6.31 -27.50 12.04
C ALA A 814 4.85 -27.19 11.63
N TYR A 815 4.55 -27.35 10.34
CA TYR A 815 3.22 -27.14 9.78
C TYR A 815 2.70 -28.47 9.25
N HIS A 816 1.46 -28.79 9.62
CA HIS A 816 0.75 -29.98 9.18
C HIS A 816 -0.38 -29.58 8.25
N TRP A 817 -0.60 -30.36 7.20
CA TRP A 817 -1.75 -30.16 6.35
C TRP A 817 -3.02 -30.69 7.02
N ASN A 818 -4.07 -29.88 7.00
CA ASN A 818 -5.43 -30.36 7.22
C ASN A 818 -5.92 -30.98 5.91
N ASP A 819 -6.53 -32.16 5.97
CA ASP A 819 -7.15 -32.84 4.83
C ASP A 819 -8.67 -32.67 4.84
#